data_AF-A0A1D3TQA9-F1
#
_entry.id   AF-A0A1D3TQA9-F1
#
_cell.length_a   1.000
_cell.length_b   1.000
_cell.length_c   1.000
_cell.angle_alpha   90.00
_cell.angle_beta   90.00
_cell.angle_gamma   90.00
#
_symmetry.space_group_name_H-M   'P 1'
#
loop_
_entity.id
_entity.type
_entity.pdbx_description
1 polymer ?
#
loop_
_entity_poly.entity_id
_entity_poly.type
_entity_poly.pdbx_seq_one_letter_code
_entity_poly.pdbx_strand_id
1 'polypeptide(L)'
;MKSFNKVLSLVLAIAICFSMLAVPAYASGTATEVNSGIIASEIAIDYIYVESPELTDSGIQNILVSTDTELAVLENVGLRVQKDGNEVEVLEADQKADNVLLFTREYKEAEAGNYKLLGITYSQDGQKYEIGITEEVGYCVNATAVMPVSDSIIEDTVSGTADDITGEAIGEGLSNAEEIIEVQEAVEEQEKSVTEAQESGTAVNAASEPVMLKGTGNVVVVLDPGHGGSATGAVYGGLYEKNLNLSIAFYIKEELEKYEGIAVYLTRTTDVDVSFTNRANLAKNVGATSFVSIHINALGTSTGTTTAAGAEVFVTGYTAFNAGSTDLANRILAELSKVGLSSRGVKINNDENGKFYDDGTPQDDLAVIRYNILNGIPAILIEHGFINNAHDYSLLSSPTKLKEMGVADATAIAQYYGLSRKGVLTEAQQSQIRSFATRLYENVLNREPETSGLDYHYNRLATGSATGVDVAEGFVFSPESLNRNLDDSQFIEMLYTTFMDRASDSAGMSYWQSALASGMTRRGIFAGFANSNEFTNICQTYGINRGTAAVTEARDLNAGVTKYVFRCYEKALGRTAEVDGLNFWSELIVNKRITAEEAAWEFLTSAEFQNKGYVDVDYVKVLYSVFLDRECDEAGLVYYMDRLNRGISREEIFDGFSNSPEFQGLLESYGL
;
A
#
# COMPACT_ATOMS: atom_id res chain seq x y z
N MET A 1 -10.44 35.92 17.28
CA MET A 1 -10.97 34.59 17.66
C MET A 1 -12.14 34.10 16.80
N LYS A 2 -13.26 34.84 16.60
CA LYS A 2 -14.36 34.37 15.73
C LYS A 2 -14.10 34.46 14.20
N SER A 3 -13.19 35.33 13.74
CA SER A 3 -12.70 35.32 12.35
C SER A 3 -11.59 34.30 12.12
N PHE A 4 -10.89 33.89 13.20
CA PHE A 4 -9.77 32.97 13.21
C PHE A 4 -10.22 31.54 12.86
N ASN A 5 -11.32 31.07 13.46
CA ASN A 5 -11.90 29.75 13.13
C ASN A 5 -12.57 29.71 11.76
N LYS A 6 -12.93 30.84 11.14
CA LYS A 6 -13.60 30.85 9.83
C LYS A 6 -12.63 30.73 8.67
N VAL A 7 -11.44 31.32 8.79
CA VAL A 7 -10.38 31.20 7.77
C VAL A 7 -9.74 29.81 7.86
N LEU A 8 -9.41 29.34 9.07
CA LEU A 8 -8.86 27.99 9.30
C LEU A 8 -9.85 26.89 8.89
N SER A 9 -11.15 27.00 9.17
CA SER A 9 -12.14 26.01 8.72
C SER A 9 -12.43 26.07 7.22
N LEU A 10 -12.28 27.23 6.56
CA LEU A 10 -12.45 27.34 5.11
C LEU A 10 -11.21 26.79 4.38
N VAL A 11 -10.00 27.03 4.90
CA VAL A 11 -8.75 26.50 4.34
C VAL A 11 -8.60 25.01 4.62
N LEU A 12 -8.98 24.50 5.81
CA LEU A 12 -9.09 23.05 6.04
C LEU A 12 -10.17 22.41 5.17
N ALA A 13 -11.31 23.06 4.96
CA ALA A 13 -12.35 22.52 4.07
C ALA A 13 -11.89 22.46 2.61
N ILE A 14 -11.10 23.45 2.14
CA ILE A 14 -10.50 23.44 0.80
C ILE A 14 -9.40 22.37 0.71
N ALA A 15 -8.53 22.24 1.71
CA ALA A 15 -7.50 21.21 1.76
C ALA A 15 -8.06 19.78 1.84
N ILE A 16 -9.15 19.58 2.60
CA ILE A 16 -9.88 18.30 2.67
C ILE A 16 -10.66 18.03 1.37
N CYS A 17 -11.10 19.06 0.63
CA CYS A 17 -11.73 18.88 -0.68
C CYS A 17 -10.71 18.60 -1.80
N PHE A 18 -9.43 18.96 -1.62
CA PHE A 18 -8.35 18.75 -2.59
C PHE A 18 -7.37 17.62 -2.24
N SER A 19 -7.51 16.96 -1.09
CA SER A 19 -6.73 15.76 -0.72
C SER A 19 -6.99 14.53 -1.63
N MET A 20 -7.73 14.71 -2.73
CA MET A 20 -7.97 13.71 -3.80
C MET A 20 -7.23 14.00 -5.11
N LEU A 21 -6.50 15.11 -5.21
CA LEU A 21 -5.61 15.41 -6.35
C LEU A 21 -4.15 15.58 -5.90
N ALA A 22 -3.86 15.38 -4.62
CA ALA A 22 -2.51 15.40 -4.10
C ALA A 22 -1.80 14.09 -4.45
N VAL A 23 -0.63 14.21 -5.08
CA VAL A 23 0.27 13.08 -5.34
C VAL A 23 0.90 12.65 -4.00
N PRO A 24 0.94 11.35 -3.68
CA PRO A 24 1.75 10.89 -2.55
C PRO A 24 3.23 11.17 -2.86
N ALA A 25 3.85 12.08 -2.11
CA ALA A 25 5.30 12.21 -2.12
C ALA A 25 5.85 11.30 -1.02
N TYR A 26 6.49 10.19 -1.38
CA TYR A 26 7.14 9.33 -0.41
C TYR A 26 8.42 10.01 0.08
N ALA A 27 8.43 10.45 1.34
CA ALA A 27 9.66 10.79 2.03
C ALA A 27 10.35 9.50 2.50
N SER A 28 11.57 9.22 2.01
CA SER A 28 12.48 8.28 2.67
C SER A 28 13.64 9.08 3.29
N GLY A 29 13.46 9.55 4.52
CA GLY A 29 14.51 10.25 5.23
C GLY A 29 14.24 10.29 6.74
N THR A 30 15.15 9.72 7.52
CA THR A 30 15.18 9.87 8.97
C THR A 30 15.63 11.29 9.32
N ALA A 31 14.97 11.95 10.28
CA ALA A 31 15.41 13.23 10.83
C ALA A 31 16.90 13.16 11.19
N THR A 32 17.73 13.95 10.52
CA THR A 32 19.17 14.01 10.81
C THR A 32 19.47 15.29 11.57
N GLU A 33 20.00 15.12 12.78
CA GLU A 33 20.33 16.23 13.67
C GLU A 33 21.47 17.08 13.07
N VAL A 34 21.28 18.40 13.00
CA VAL A 34 22.32 19.33 12.57
C VAL A 34 23.30 19.53 13.74
N ASN A 35 24.20 18.55 13.89
CA ASN A 35 25.15 18.31 14.99
C ASN A 35 24.57 17.58 16.23
N SER A 36 25.13 16.39 16.46
CA SER A 36 25.32 15.70 17.77
C SER A 36 24.32 14.65 18.29
N GLY A 37 24.19 13.53 17.57
CA GLY A 37 24.08 12.18 18.17
C GLY A 37 22.92 11.86 19.13
N ILE A 38 21.78 12.54 19.08
CA ILE A 38 20.55 12.17 19.79
C ILE A 38 19.41 11.99 18.78
N ILE A 39 18.85 10.78 18.70
CA ILE A 39 17.73 10.45 17.80
C ILE A 39 16.43 10.98 18.44
N ALA A 40 15.84 12.02 17.85
CA ALA A 40 14.47 12.45 18.13
C ALA A 40 13.46 11.41 17.63
N SER A 41 12.22 11.44 18.14
CA SER A 41 11.10 10.64 17.61
C SER A 41 11.03 10.80 16.08
N GLU A 42 10.99 9.70 15.34
CA GLU A 42 10.87 9.72 13.88
C GLU A 42 9.57 10.44 13.50
N ILE A 43 9.69 11.62 12.89
CA ILE A 43 8.59 12.35 12.25
C ILE A 43 8.81 12.19 10.75
N ALA A 44 7.81 11.65 10.05
CA ALA A 44 7.78 11.53 8.60
C ALA A 44 6.78 12.51 7.99
N ILE A 45 7.05 12.95 6.75
CA ILE A 45 6.06 13.69 5.94
C ILE A 45 5.16 12.66 5.27
N ASP A 46 3.85 12.75 5.51
CA ASP A 46 2.84 11.86 4.93
C ASP A 46 2.43 12.30 3.52
N TYR A 47 2.12 13.59 3.35
CA TYR A 47 1.80 14.16 2.03
C TYR A 47 2.07 15.66 1.99
N ILE A 48 2.26 16.17 0.77
CA ILE A 48 2.41 17.60 0.49
C ILE A 48 1.37 17.98 -0.55
N TYR A 49 0.67 19.08 -0.29
CA TYR A 49 -0.28 19.66 -1.23
C TYR A 49 0.13 21.09 -1.57
N VAL A 50 0.23 21.37 -2.86
CA VAL A 50 0.49 22.72 -3.40
C VAL A 50 -0.79 23.18 -4.09
N GLU A 51 -1.36 24.30 -3.63
CA GLU A 51 -2.66 24.80 -4.10
C GLU A 51 -2.73 25.08 -5.60
N SER A 52 -1.61 25.50 -6.22
CA SER A 52 -1.54 25.75 -7.65
C SER A 52 -0.19 25.30 -8.20
N PRO A 53 -0.14 24.42 -9.20
CA PRO A 53 1.13 24.04 -9.83
C PRO A 53 1.72 25.18 -10.67
N GLU A 54 0.87 26.11 -11.11
CA GLU A 54 1.24 27.32 -11.85
C GLU A 54 0.49 28.52 -11.29
N LEU A 55 1.24 29.55 -10.88
CA LEU A 55 0.69 30.86 -10.52
C LEU A 55 0.88 31.80 -11.71
N THR A 56 -0.25 32.26 -12.27
CA THR A 56 -0.27 33.33 -13.26
C THR A 56 -0.54 34.65 -12.53
N ASP A 57 0.25 35.69 -12.86
CA ASP A 57 0.29 37.02 -12.23
C ASP A 57 0.84 37.06 -10.80
N SER A 58 0.57 38.14 -10.06
CA SER A 58 0.87 38.22 -8.62
C SER A 58 -0.19 37.44 -7.84
N GLY A 59 0.20 36.40 -7.11
CA GLY A 59 -0.71 35.41 -6.55
C GLY A 59 -0.27 34.90 -5.19
N ILE A 60 -1.22 34.37 -4.42
CA ILE A 60 -0.95 33.70 -3.15
C ILE A 60 -0.82 32.21 -3.42
N GLN A 61 0.23 31.59 -2.88
CA GLN A 61 0.44 30.16 -2.88
C GLN A 61 0.20 29.63 -1.46
N ASN A 62 -0.79 28.75 -1.29
CA ASN A 62 -0.90 27.92 -0.11
C ASN A 62 -0.21 26.57 -0.32
N ILE A 63 0.52 26.11 0.68
CA ILE A 63 1.21 24.82 0.71
C ILE A 63 0.87 24.14 2.03
N LEU A 64 0.35 22.92 1.95
CA LEU A 64 0.07 22.10 3.12
C LEU A 64 1.07 20.96 3.20
N VAL A 65 1.56 20.70 4.41
CA VAL A 65 2.42 19.56 4.73
C VAL A 65 1.78 18.80 5.87
N SER A 66 1.51 17.52 5.66
CA SER A 66 1.03 16.61 6.69
C SER A 66 2.17 15.73 7.19
N THR A 67 2.15 15.39 8.48
CA THR A 67 3.09 14.47 9.10
C THR A 67 2.39 13.26 9.72
N ASP A 68 3.16 12.20 9.98
CA ASP A 68 2.70 10.95 10.60
C ASP A 68 2.40 11.05 12.11
N THR A 69 2.78 12.18 12.72
CA THR A 69 2.73 12.41 14.17
C THR A 69 2.12 13.78 14.51
N GLU A 70 1.58 13.89 15.73
CA GLU A 70 0.94 15.11 16.23
C GLU A 70 1.98 16.22 16.50
N LEU A 71 1.79 17.38 15.89
CA LEU A 71 2.77 18.46 15.80
C LEU A 71 2.76 19.41 17.01
N ALA A 72 1.96 19.12 18.04
CA ALA A 72 1.73 20.01 19.18
C ALA A 72 3.04 20.46 19.85
N VAL A 73 4.07 19.61 19.83
CA VAL A 73 5.38 19.83 20.49
C VAL A 73 6.45 20.51 19.62
N LEU A 74 6.21 20.75 18.33
CA LEU A 74 7.19 21.39 17.44
C LEU A 74 7.15 22.92 17.50
N GLU A 75 8.32 23.54 17.53
CA GLU A 75 8.53 24.99 17.52
C GLU A 75 9.28 25.43 16.25
N ASN A 76 9.18 26.72 15.86
CA ASN A 76 9.90 27.32 14.71
C ASN A 76 9.84 26.46 13.43
N VAL A 77 8.62 26.05 13.05
CA VAL A 77 8.41 25.16 11.91
C VAL A 77 8.48 25.95 10.61
N GLY A 78 9.36 25.55 9.71
CA GLY A 78 9.61 26.22 8.45
C GLY A 78 9.67 25.26 7.25
N LEU A 79 9.20 25.68 6.09
CA LEU A 79 9.28 24.96 4.83
C LEU A 79 10.43 25.50 3.98
N ARG A 80 11.36 24.64 3.59
CA ARG A 80 12.51 24.97 2.74
C ARG A 80 12.09 24.99 1.28
N VAL A 81 12.23 26.13 0.63
CA VAL A 81 11.87 26.36 -0.78
C VAL A 81 13.07 26.90 -1.54
N GLN A 82 13.38 26.32 -2.69
CA GLN A 82 14.50 26.71 -3.55
C GLN A 82 13.99 27.24 -4.88
N LYS A 83 14.42 28.45 -5.25
CA LYS A 83 14.08 29.06 -6.54
C LYS A 83 15.18 28.84 -7.58
N ASP A 84 14.86 28.18 -8.71
CA ASP A 84 15.74 27.98 -9.86
C ASP A 84 17.17 27.49 -9.51
N GLY A 85 17.29 26.63 -8.48
CA GLY A 85 18.58 26.12 -8.00
C GLY A 85 19.45 27.11 -7.20
N ASN A 86 18.91 28.28 -6.86
CA ASN A 86 19.61 29.32 -6.09
C ASN A 86 19.45 29.13 -4.56
N GLU A 87 19.62 30.20 -3.77
CA GLU A 87 19.53 30.15 -2.31
C GLU A 87 18.20 29.56 -1.83
N VAL A 88 18.28 28.82 -0.72
CA VAL A 88 17.12 28.20 -0.06
C VAL A 88 16.49 29.21 0.87
N GLU A 89 15.22 29.48 0.65
CA GLU A 89 14.36 30.27 1.54
C GLU A 89 13.63 29.35 2.51
N VAL A 90 13.35 29.83 3.72
CA VAL A 90 12.53 29.12 4.71
C VAL A 90 11.25 29.92 4.95
N LEU A 91 10.11 29.34 4.59
CA LEU A 91 8.79 29.89 4.85
C LEU A 91 8.34 29.44 6.23
N GLU A 92 8.06 30.38 7.13
CA GLU A 92 7.51 30.04 8.45
C GLU A 92 6.07 29.53 8.33
N ALA A 93 5.69 28.55 9.15
CA ALA A 93 4.33 28.03 9.16
C ALA A 93 3.35 29.11 9.66
N ASP A 94 2.39 29.48 8.81
CA ASP A 94 1.32 30.41 9.17
C ASP A 94 0.37 29.79 10.19
N GLN A 95 0.10 28.48 10.06
CA GLN A 95 -0.82 27.75 10.93
C GLN A 95 -0.35 26.31 11.17
N LYS A 96 -0.65 25.79 12.37
CA LYS A 96 -0.35 24.43 12.82
C LYS A 96 -1.59 23.86 13.51
N ALA A 97 -2.08 22.70 13.06
CA ALA A 97 -3.21 22.01 13.66
C ALA A 97 -3.04 20.49 13.52
N ASP A 98 -3.18 19.76 14.64
CA ASP A 98 -3.01 18.30 14.71
C ASP A 98 -1.70 17.83 14.06
N ASN A 99 -1.77 17.21 12.89
CA ASN A 99 -0.63 16.73 12.11
C ASN A 99 -0.41 17.51 10.79
N VAL A 100 -0.99 18.70 10.64
CA VAL A 100 -0.94 19.51 9.41
C VAL A 100 -0.33 20.90 9.65
N LEU A 101 0.53 21.30 8.73
CA LEU A 101 1.17 22.61 8.63
C LEU A 101 0.65 23.33 7.39
N LEU A 102 0.32 24.61 7.53
CA LEU A 102 -0.02 25.51 6.42
C LEU A 102 1.06 26.57 6.28
N PHE A 103 1.57 26.71 5.05
CA PHE A 103 2.46 27.78 4.63
C PHE A 103 1.77 28.59 3.54
N THR A 104 1.77 29.92 3.68
CA THR A 104 1.16 30.85 2.74
C THR A 104 2.21 31.85 2.29
N ARG A 105 2.40 31.98 0.98
CA ARG A 105 3.31 32.99 0.42
C ARG A 105 2.67 33.76 -0.72
N GLU A 106 2.75 35.07 -0.65
CA GLU A 106 2.41 35.96 -1.75
C GLU A 106 3.62 36.12 -2.68
N TYR A 107 3.41 35.95 -3.98
CA TYR A 107 4.39 36.12 -5.03
C TYR A 107 4.08 37.32 -5.89
N LYS A 108 5.10 38.11 -6.22
CA LYS A 108 5.00 39.23 -7.15
C LYS A 108 5.46 38.82 -8.55
N GLU A 109 5.01 39.56 -9.56
CA GLU A 109 5.38 39.35 -10.97
C GLU A 109 6.91 39.29 -11.19
N ALA A 110 7.69 40.12 -10.48
CA ALA A 110 9.16 40.13 -10.56
C ALA A 110 9.84 38.89 -9.96
N GLU A 111 9.08 38.03 -9.27
CA GLU A 111 9.56 36.80 -8.65
C GLU A 111 9.34 35.57 -9.55
N ALA A 112 9.17 35.75 -10.87
CA ALA A 112 9.04 34.65 -11.81
C ALA A 112 10.17 33.60 -11.69
N GLY A 113 9.82 32.32 -11.74
CA GLY A 113 10.76 31.19 -11.64
C GLY A 113 10.11 29.88 -11.18
N ASN A 114 10.92 28.83 -11.10
CA ASN A 114 10.52 27.52 -10.59
C ASN A 114 10.92 27.36 -9.13
N TYR A 115 9.98 26.91 -8.30
CA TYR A 115 10.14 26.77 -6.86
C TYR A 115 10.06 25.30 -6.46
N LYS A 116 11.17 24.75 -5.96
CA LYS A 116 11.29 23.36 -5.47
C LYS A 116 11.16 23.30 -3.95
N LEU A 117 10.38 22.37 -3.44
CA LEU A 117 10.25 22.08 -2.02
C LEU A 117 11.34 21.09 -1.59
N LEU A 118 12.11 21.43 -0.56
CA LEU A 118 13.25 20.63 -0.13
C LEU A 118 13.01 19.86 1.17
N GLY A 119 12.06 20.30 2.00
CA GLY A 119 11.85 19.71 3.31
C GLY A 119 11.28 20.67 4.34
N ILE A 120 11.01 20.17 5.54
CA ILE A 120 10.64 21.01 6.69
C ILE A 120 11.78 21.07 7.70
N THR A 121 11.91 22.22 8.36
CA THR A 121 12.76 22.43 9.53
C THR A 121 11.89 22.68 10.74
N TYR A 122 12.33 22.23 11.91
CA TYR A 122 11.65 22.54 13.16
C TYR A 122 12.63 22.56 14.32
N SER A 123 12.17 23.06 15.47
CA SER A 123 12.87 22.98 16.76
C SER A 123 12.06 22.16 17.74
N GLN A 124 12.73 21.29 18.50
CA GLN A 124 12.13 20.52 19.59
C GLN A 124 13.14 20.44 20.73
N ASP A 125 12.71 20.74 21.96
CA ASP A 125 13.57 20.76 23.15
C ASP A 125 14.83 21.63 22.99
N GLY A 126 14.72 22.73 22.22
CA GLY A 126 15.82 23.66 21.94
C GLY A 126 16.84 23.19 20.89
N GLN A 127 16.65 22.01 20.29
CA GLN A 127 17.45 21.50 19.17
C GLN A 127 16.74 21.72 17.83
N LYS A 128 17.51 21.86 16.74
CA LYS A 128 17.00 22.06 15.38
C LYS A 128 17.12 20.78 14.55
N TYR A 129 16.04 20.46 13.85
CA TYR A 129 15.90 19.28 13.01
C TYR A 129 15.46 19.65 11.60
N GLU A 130 15.79 18.78 10.64
CA GLU A 130 15.38 18.89 9.24
C GLU A 130 14.87 17.52 8.74
N ILE A 131 13.77 17.55 8.00
CA ILE A 131 13.21 16.41 7.27
C ILE A 131 13.25 16.78 5.79
N GLY A 132 14.00 16.03 4.99
CA GLY A 132 14.13 16.24 3.55
C GLY A 132 13.00 15.60 2.75
N ILE A 133 12.63 16.22 1.63
CA ILE A 133 11.75 15.64 0.61
C ILE A 133 12.65 14.98 -0.44
N THR A 134 12.43 13.69 -0.68
CA THR A 134 13.21 12.89 -1.63
C THR A 134 12.67 12.94 -3.06
N GLU A 135 11.40 13.31 -3.23
CA GLU A 135 10.75 13.47 -4.54
C GLU A 135 10.85 14.90 -5.08
N GLU A 136 10.75 15.06 -6.39
CA GLU A 136 10.71 16.40 -7.01
C GLU A 136 9.32 17.01 -6.89
N VAL A 137 9.10 17.80 -5.84
CA VAL A 137 7.85 18.52 -5.60
C VAL A 137 8.10 20.02 -5.72
N GLY A 138 7.25 20.74 -6.47
CA GLY A 138 7.40 22.18 -6.70
C GLY A 138 6.23 22.81 -7.46
N TYR A 139 6.37 24.11 -7.77
CA TYR A 139 5.43 24.90 -8.56
C TYR A 139 6.17 25.99 -9.35
N CYS A 140 5.50 26.56 -10.34
CA CYS A 140 6.04 27.67 -11.11
C CYS A 140 5.24 28.96 -10.88
N VAL A 141 5.94 30.09 -10.91
CA VAL A 141 5.35 31.43 -10.83
C VAL A 141 5.74 32.16 -12.10
N ASN A 142 4.76 32.55 -12.92
CA ASN A 142 4.97 33.28 -14.18
C ASN A 142 6.08 32.70 -15.07
N ALA A 143 6.23 31.37 -15.07
CA ALA A 143 7.26 30.63 -15.78
C ALA A 143 6.67 29.37 -16.41
N THR A 144 7.22 28.93 -17.54
CA THR A 144 6.77 27.71 -18.23
C THR A 144 7.13 26.48 -17.39
N ALA A 145 6.16 25.59 -17.14
CA ALA A 145 6.38 24.37 -16.38
C ALA A 145 7.41 23.45 -17.05
N VAL A 146 8.54 23.19 -16.38
CA VAL A 146 9.55 22.20 -16.79
C VAL A 146 9.76 21.12 -15.72
N MET A 147 8.99 21.16 -14.63
CA MET A 147 9.11 20.20 -13.52
C MET A 147 7.95 19.21 -13.57
N PRO A 148 8.19 17.88 -13.51
CA PRO A 148 7.13 16.91 -13.40
C PRO A 148 6.47 17.03 -12.01
N VAL A 149 5.21 17.46 -11.97
CA VAL A 149 4.34 17.07 -10.85
C VAL A 149 4.13 15.58 -11.04
N SER A 150 4.50 14.74 -10.07
CA SER A 150 4.52 13.28 -10.21
C SER A 150 3.13 12.73 -10.63
N ASP A 151 2.94 12.51 -11.92
CA ASP A 151 1.82 11.80 -12.54
C ASP A 151 2.10 10.30 -12.48
N SER A 152 1.40 9.56 -11.63
CA SER A 152 1.40 8.11 -11.69
C SER A 152 -0.02 7.53 -11.80
N ILE A 153 -0.72 7.85 -12.89
CA ILE A 153 -1.55 6.88 -13.65
C ILE A 153 -1.45 7.26 -15.13
N ILE A 154 -0.82 6.39 -15.93
CA ILE A 154 -0.87 6.43 -17.40
C ILE A 154 -2.27 6.00 -17.82
N GLU A 155 -3.06 6.93 -18.36
CA GLU A 155 -4.12 6.60 -19.30
C GLU A 155 -3.58 6.67 -20.74
N ASP A 156 -4.28 5.93 -21.58
CA ASP A 156 -3.87 5.38 -22.86
C ASP A 156 -3.28 6.37 -23.87
N THR A 157 -2.38 5.83 -24.70
CA THR A 157 -1.76 6.57 -25.79
C THR A 157 -2.80 6.79 -26.89
N VAL A 158 -2.90 8.02 -27.40
CA VAL A 158 -2.91 8.40 -28.83
C VAL A 158 -3.58 9.77 -28.98
N SER A 159 -2.78 10.81 -29.22
CA SER A 159 -2.94 11.67 -30.39
C SER A 159 -1.76 12.65 -30.47
N GLY A 160 -0.96 12.52 -31.52
CA GLY A 160 0.07 13.48 -31.88
C GLY A 160 -0.07 13.85 -33.35
N THR A 161 -0.39 15.11 -33.61
CA THR A 161 0.04 15.83 -34.82
C THR A 161 0.67 17.13 -34.32
N ALA A 162 1.99 17.21 -34.40
CA ALA A 162 2.74 17.98 -35.39
C ALA A 162 2.84 19.47 -34.99
N ASP A 163 4.04 19.89 -34.55
CA ASP A 163 4.95 20.57 -35.47
C ASP A 163 6.31 20.89 -34.81
N ASP A 164 7.32 20.83 -35.68
CA ASP A 164 8.57 21.60 -35.68
C ASP A 164 9.65 21.33 -34.60
N ILE A 165 10.68 20.52 -34.93
CA ILE A 165 12.10 20.94 -34.83
C ILE A 165 12.92 20.29 -35.95
N THR A 166 13.64 21.18 -36.63
CA THR A 166 14.66 21.07 -37.66
C THR A 166 15.89 20.20 -37.34
N GLY A 167 16.45 19.58 -38.38
CA GLY A 167 17.90 19.65 -38.63
C GLY A 167 18.68 18.33 -38.74
N GLU A 168 19.05 18.01 -39.99
CA GLU A 168 20.25 17.26 -40.44
C GLU A 168 20.44 15.80 -40.00
N ALA A 169 20.90 14.86 -40.82
CA ALA A 169 21.19 14.72 -42.24
C ALA A 169 21.49 13.21 -42.46
N ILE A 170 21.63 12.80 -43.73
CA ILE A 170 21.93 11.45 -44.28
C ILE A 170 20.67 10.61 -44.54
N GLY A 171 20.39 10.11 -45.73
CA GLY A 171 21.14 10.05 -46.97
C GLY A 171 20.60 8.87 -47.77
N GLU A 172 20.25 9.15 -49.02
CA GLU A 172 20.08 8.20 -50.13
C GLU A 172 18.81 7.31 -50.18
N GLY A 173 18.08 7.47 -51.30
CA GLY A 173 17.71 6.29 -52.09
C GLY A 173 16.22 6.10 -52.41
N LEU A 174 15.81 6.62 -53.58
CA LEU A 174 15.01 5.91 -54.58
C LEU A 174 13.55 5.57 -54.21
N SER A 175 12.59 6.37 -54.68
CA SER A 175 11.81 6.13 -55.92
C SER A 175 10.77 5.01 -55.80
N ASN A 176 9.49 5.39 -55.68
CA ASN A 176 8.46 5.11 -56.67
C ASN A 176 7.10 5.58 -56.16
N ALA A 177 6.56 6.59 -56.81
CA ALA A 177 5.15 6.89 -56.83
C ALA A 177 4.54 6.09 -58.00
N GLU A 178 3.54 5.25 -57.72
CA GLU A 178 2.45 4.86 -58.63
C GLU A 178 1.65 3.69 -58.03
N GLU A 179 0.52 3.98 -57.39
CA GLU A 179 -0.78 3.30 -57.51
C GLU A 179 -1.79 4.07 -56.63
N ILE A 180 -2.59 4.99 -57.21
CA ILE A 180 -3.96 4.78 -57.74
C ILE A 180 -4.93 4.45 -56.58
N ILE A 181 -5.66 5.43 -56.02
CA ILE A 181 -6.94 6.03 -56.51
C ILE A 181 -8.15 5.13 -56.18
N GLU A 182 -9.11 5.73 -55.45
CA GLU A 182 -10.56 5.44 -55.35
C GLU A 182 -11.02 4.17 -54.60
N VAL A 183 -12.10 4.14 -53.79
CA VAL A 183 -13.03 5.11 -53.18
C VAL A 183 -13.59 4.41 -51.92
N GLN A 184 -14.10 5.24 -51.00
CA GLN A 184 -15.09 4.95 -49.95
C GLN A 184 -16.15 3.87 -50.30
N GLU A 185 -16.84 3.39 -49.26
CA GLU A 185 -17.96 2.42 -49.24
C GLU A 185 -17.57 0.97 -48.91
N ALA A 186 -17.59 0.65 -47.61
CA ALA A 186 -17.96 -0.67 -47.08
C ALA A 186 -18.12 -0.60 -45.55
N VAL A 187 -19.17 0.09 -45.09
CA VAL A 187 -19.73 -0.07 -43.75
C VAL A 187 -21.17 -0.52 -43.96
N GLU A 188 -21.38 -1.84 -44.03
CA GLU A 188 -22.68 -2.54 -43.90
C GLU A 188 -22.49 -3.99 -44.38
N GLU A 189 -21.95 -4.88 -43.52
CA GLU A 189 -22.24 -6.33 -43.56
C GLU A 189 -21.47 -7.06 -42.44
N GLN A 190 -21.96 -6.98 -41.19
CA GLN A 190 -21.80 -8.08 -40.20
C GLN A 190 -22.95 -8.11 -39.17
N GLU A 191 -24.17 -7.77 -39.61
CA GLU A 191 -25.42 -8.14 -38.92
C GLU A 191 -26.25 -9.06 -39.82
N LYS A 192 -25.81 -10.31 -40.00
CA LYS A 192 -26.64 -11.37 -40.61
C LYS A 192 -26.08 -12.77 -40.41
N SER A 193 -26.16 -13.25 -39.18
CA SER A 193 -25.99 -14.65 -38.76
C SER A 193 -26.03 -14.57 -37.24
N VAL A 194 -27.19 -14.63 -36.58
CA VAL A 194 -27.84 -15.89 -36.20
C VAL A 194 -29.32 -15.59 -35.92
N THR A 195 -30.21 -16.01 -36.80
CA THR A 195 -31.65 -16.17 -36.50
C THR A 195 -32.21 -17.19 -37.48
N GLU A 196 -32.20 -18.46 -37.08
CA GLU A 196 -33.11 -19.51 -37.59
C GLU A 196 -32.94 -20.77 -36.72
N ALA A 197 -33.67 -20.82 -35.60
CA ALA A 197 -34.22 -22.05 -35.00
C ALA A 197 -34.97 -21.67 -33.72
N GLN A 198 -36.20 -21.19 -33.88
CA GLN A 198 -37.19 -21.20 -32.80
C GLN A 198 -38.36 -22.04 -33.32
N GLU A 199 -38.57 -23.21 -32.73
CA GLU A 199 -39.87 -23.76 -32.33
C GLU A 199 -39.77 -25.26 -31.98
N SER A 200 -39.77 -25.54 -30.68
CA SER A 200 -40.52 -26.68 -30.13
C SER A 200 -40.83 -26.32 -28.68
N GLY A 201 -42.09 -25.96 -28.44
CA GLY A 201 -42.55 -25.43 -27.16
C GLY A 201 -42.65 -26.48 -26.05
N THR A 202 -42.42 -26.00 -24.83
CA THR A 202 -43.19 -26.40 -23.64
C THR A 202 -43.19 -25.21 -22.68
N ALA A 203 -44.39 -24.71 -22.39
CA ALA A 203 -44.63 -23.67 -21.41
C ALA A 203 -44.36 -24.20 -20.00
N VAL A 204 -43.59 -23.47 -19.21
CA VAL A 204 -43.57 -23.59 -17.75
C VAL A 204 -43.49 -22.21 -17.14
N ASN A 205 -44.51 -21.87 -16.36
CA ASN A 205 -44.58 -20.69 -15.52
C ASN A 205 -43.43 -20.70 -14.50
N ALA A 206 -42.61 -19.65 -14.50
CA ALA A 206 -41.81 -19.26 -13.36
C ALA A 206 -41.68 -17.73 -13.38
N ALA A 207 -42.10 -17.09 -12.29
CA ALA A 207 -41.92 -15.66 -12.08
C ALA A 207 -40.42 -15.33 -12.12
N SER A 208 -40.02 -14.48 -13.07
CA SER A 208 -38.64 -14.02 -13.20
C SER A 208 -38.33 -12.98 -12.13
N GLU A 209 -37.36 -13.30 -11.28
CA GLU A 209 -36.65 -12.33 -10.44
C GLU A 209 -36.02 -11.22 -11.29
N PRO A 210 -35.81 -10.00 -10.74
CA PRO A 210 -35.22 -8.90 -11.49
C PRO A 210 -33.80 -9.27 -11.96
N VAL A 211 -33.53 -8.96 -13.22
CA VAL A 211 -32.21 -9.13 -13.86
C VAL A 211 -31.21 -8.20 -13.16
N MET A 212 -30.44 -8.74 -12.23
CA MET A 212 -29.19 -8.11 -11.77
C MET A 212 -28.16 -8.29 -12.89
N LEU A 213 -27.84 -7.21 -13.61
CA LEU A 213 -26.72 -7.20 -14.56
C LEU A 213 -25.41 -7.30 -13.78
N LYS A 214 -25.00 -8.53 -13.47
CA LYS A 214 -23.66 -8.85 -12.96
C LYS A 214 -22.68 -8.86 -14.14
N GLY A 215 -22.36 -7.67 -14.64
CA GLY A 215 -21.35 -7.47 -15.69
C GLY A 215 -19.94 -7.50 -15.11
N THR A 216 -19.04 -8.25 -15.74
CA THR A 216 -17.61 -8.37 -15.43
C THR A 216 -16.79 -7.12 -15.81
N GLY A 217 -17.39 -5.93 -15.73
CA GLY A 217 -16.75 -4.64 -15.99
C GLY A 217 -16.73 -3.77 -14.74
N ASN A 218 -15.82 -2.81 -14.67
CA ASN A 218 -15.78 -1.82 -13.57
C ASN A 218 -17.13 -1.08 -13.48
N VAL A 219 -17.67 -0.96 -12.27
CA VAL A 219 -18.85 -0.12 -12.00
C VAL A 219 -18.47 1.33 -12.21
N VAL A 220 -19.24 2.07 -13.01
CA VAL A 220 -19.00 3.51 -13.23
C VAL A 220 -20.18 4.30 -12.68
N VAL A 221 -19.94 5.11 -11.65
CA VAL A 221 -20.97 5.97 -11.03
C VAL A 221 -20.68 7.41 -11.39
N VAL A 222 -21.68 8.11 -11.94
CA VAL A 222 -21.62 9.56 -12.13
C VAL A 222 -22.44 10.25 -11.05
N LEU A 223 -21.76 11.08 -10.27
CA LEU A 223 -22.33 11.92 -9.25
C LEU A 223 -22.59 13.31 -9.84
N ASP A 224 -23.79 13.83 -9.61
CA ASP A 224 -24.20 15.12 -10.11
C ASP A 224 -24.54 16.05 -8.95
N PRO A 225 -23.59 16.89 -8.52
CA PRO A 225 -23.92 18.00 -7.64
C PRO A 225 -24.93 18.91 -8.34
N GLY A 226 -26.19 18.87 -7.89
CA GLY A 226 -27.26 19.71 -8.39
C GLY A 226 -26.86 21.19 -8.43
N HIS A 227 -27.40 21.94 -9.39
CA HIS A 227 -27.14 23.38 -9.54
C HIS A 227 -25.66 23.71 -9.80
N GLY A 228 -25.23 24.96 -9.57
CA GLY A 228 -23.87 25.47 -9.81
C GLY A 228 -23.89 26.85 -10.48
N GLY A 229 -22.80 27.62 -10.41
CA GLY A 229 -22.71 28.94 -11.05
C GLY A 229 -23.83 29.89 -10.62
N SER A 230 -24.61 30.36 -11.60
CA SER A 230 -25.76 31.26 -11.38
C SER A 230 -27.00 30.53 -10.84
N ALA A 231 -27.13 29.22 -11.06
CA ALA A 231 -28.15 28.42 -10.41
C ALA A 231 -27.75 28.16 -8.95
N THR A 232 -28.32 28.92 -8.02
CA THR A 232 -28.02 28.78 -6.58
C THR A 232 -28.70 27.57 -5.94
N GLY A 233 -29.76 27.05 -6.57
CA GLY A 233 -30.73 26.19 -5.91
C GLY A 233 -31.44 26.93 -4.78
N ALA A 234 -31.94 26.18 -3.79
CA ALA A 234 -32.52 26.71 -2.59
C ALA A 234 -31.47 27.45 -1.73
N VAL A 235 -31.88 28.59 -1.17
CA VAL A 235 -31.04 29.43 -0.29
C VAL A 235 -31.80 29.68 1.00
N TYR A 236 -31.20 29.39 2.15
CA TYR A 236 -31.80 29.68 3.45
C TYR A 236 -30.71 29.80 4.52
N GLY A 237 -30.84 30.76 5.45
CA GLY A 237 -29.91 30.89 6.58
C GLY A 237 -28.43 31.16 6.23
N GLY A 238 -28.14 31.53 4.98
CA GLY A 238 -26.77 31.69 4.46
C GLY A 238 -26.18 30.43 3.82
N LEU A 239 -26.92 29.32 3.82
CA LEU A 239 -26.58 28.12 3.07
C LEU A 239 -27.12 28.22 1.64
N TYR A 240 -26.35 27.65 0.70
CA TYR A 240 -26.69 27.54 -0.71
C TYR A 240 -26.71 26.06 -1.07
N GLU A 241 -27.83 25.58 -1.60
CA GLU A 241 -27.98 24.19 -2.03
C GLU A 241 -26.83 23.75 -2.94
N LYS A 242 -26.46 24.57 -3.94
CA LYS A 242 -25.35 24.25 -4.86
C LYS A 242 -24.02 23.93 -4.16
N ASN A 243 -23.75 24.56 -3.00
CA ASN A 243 -22.50 24.34 -2.26
C ASN A 243 -22.59 23.06 -1.44
N LEU A 244 -23.74 22.84 -0.78
CA LEU A 244 -23.98 21.63 -0.01
C LEU A 244 -23.99 20.39 -0.90
N ASN A 245 -24.62 20.46 -2.07
CA ASN A 245 -24.64 19.37 -3.06
C ASN A 245 -23.22 19.01 -3.51
N LEU A 246 -22.36 20.01 -3.74
CA LEU A 246 -20.96 19.78 -4.12
C LEU A 246 -20.17 19.12 -2.99
N SER A 247 -20.33 19.59 -1.75
CA SER A 247 -19.67 18.98 -0.59
C SER A 247 -20.10 17.52 -0.40
N ILE A 248 -21.40 17.22 -0.44
CA ILE A 248 -21.91 15.85 -0.31
C ILE A 248 -21.34 14.96 -1.43
N ALA A 249 -21.34 15.42 -2.68
CA ALA A 249 -20.80 14.66 -3.81
C ALA A 249 -19.32 14.29 -3.63
N PHE A 250 -18.49 15.21 -3.12
CA PHE A 250 -17.09 14.91 -2.82
C PHE A 250 -16.95 13.85 -1.73
N TYR A 251 -17.77 13.91 -0.68
CA TYR A 251 -17.75 12.86 0.36
C TYR A 251 -18.23 11.50 -0.16
N ILE A 252 -19.20 11.47 -1.08
CA ILE A 252 -19.60 10.22 -1.74
C ILE A 252 -18.43 9.65 -2.54
N LYS A 253 -17.75 10.48 -3.35
CA LYS A 253 -16.57 10.07 -4.12
C LYS A 253 -15.46 9.55 -3.22
N GLU A 254 -15.13 10.27 -2.14
CA GLU A 254 -14.10 9.87 -1.15
C GLU A 254 -14.32 8.45 -0.65
N GLU A 255 -15.56 8.15 -0.29
CA GLU A 255 -15.88 6.89 0.34
C GLU A 255 -15.97 5.76 -0.69
N LEU A 256 -16.55 6.00 -1.87
CA LEU A 256 -16.62 5.00 -2.94
C LEU A 256 -15.25 4.60 -3.48
N GLU A 257 -14.27 5.51 -3.52
CA GLU A 257 -12.91 5.21 -4.00
C GLU A 257 -12.13 4.27 -3.06
N LYS A 258 -12.64 4.04 -1.84
CA LYS A 258 -12.15 3.02 -0.90
C LYS A 258 -12.65 1.62 -1.25
N TYR A 259 -13.42 1.44 -2.32
CA TYR A 259 -13.92 0.14 -2.77
C TYR A 259 -13.25 -0.32 -4.07
N GLU A 260 -13.10 -1.63 -4.24
CA GLU A 260 -12.56 -2.26 -5.45
C GLU A 260 -13.61 -2.27 -6.58
N GLY A 261 -13.14 -2.15 -7.82
CA GLY A 261 -13.99 -2.33 -9.02
C GLY A 261 -14.97 -1.19 -9.32
N ILE A 262 -14.74 0.02 -8.80
CA ILE A 262 -15.56 1.22 -9.06
C ILE A 262 -14.74 2.41 -9.56
N ALA A 263 -15.28 3.15 -10.52
CA ALA A 263 -14.82 4.47 -10.96
C ALA A 263 -15.93 5.51 -10.72
N VAL A 264 -15.56 6.69 -10.21
CA VAL A 264 -16.50 7.75 -9.81
C VAL A 264 -16.17 9.07 -10.48
N TYR A 265 -17.14 9.62 -11.22
CA TYR A 265 -17.01 10.90 -11.92
C TYR A 265 -17.99 11.93 -11.37
N LEU A 266 -17.63 13.22 -11.37
CA LEU A 266 -18.52 14.32 -11.03
C LEU A 266 -18.89 15.12 -12.28
N THR A 267 -20.15 15.57 -12.38
CA THR A 267 -20.56 16.50 -13.45
C THR A 267 -19.93 17.88 -13.31
N ARG A 268 -19.52 18.26 -12.09
CA ARG A 268 -18.71 19.44 -11.79
C ARG A 268 -17.90 19.23 -10.51
N THR A 269 -16.70 19.81 -10.47
CA THR A 269 -15.83 19.86 -9.27
C THR A 269 -15.72 21.27 -8.69
N THR A 270 -16.25 22.28 -9.39
CA THR A 270 -16.23 23.69 -8.99
C THR A 270 -17.63 24.31 -9.09
N ASP A 271 -17.77 25.59 -8.71
CA ASP A 271 -19.02 26.34 -8.78
C ASP A 271 -19.30 26.84 -10.20
N VAL A 272 -19.69 25.93 -11.09
CA VAL A 272 -20.01 26.20 -12.50
C VAL A 272 -21.38 25.68 -12.89
N ASP A 273 -22.06 26.39 -13.79
CA ASP A 273 -23.30 25.93 -14.40
C ASP A 273 -23.02 24.78 -15.38
N VAL A 274 -23.68 23.64 -15.20
CA VAL A 274 -23.63 22.49 -16.13
C VAL A 274 -25.03 22.19 -16.63
N SER A 275 -25.21 22.24 -17.96
CA SER A 275 -26.50 21.98 -18.60
C SER A 275 -26.94 20.52 -18.41
N PHE A 276 -28.24 20.25 -18.37
CA PHE A 276 -28.76 18.89 -18.22
C PHE A 276 -28.26 17.93 -19.32
N THR A 277 -28.09 18.44 -20.55
CA THR A 277 -27.53 17.66 -21.67
C THR A 277 -26.06 17.33 -21.43
N ASN A 278 -25.25 18.27 -20.93
CA ASN A 278 -23.84 18.00 -20.62
C ASN A 278 -23.69 17.01 -19.47
N ARG A 279 -24.55 17.08 -18.45
CA ARG A 279 -24.60 16.10 -17.34
C ARG A 279 -24.83 14.67 -17.89
N ALA A 280 -25.85 14.50 -18.73
CA ALA A 280 -26.17 13.19 -19.32
C ALA A 280 -25.14 12.72 -20.37
N ASN A 281 -24.55 13.64 -21.13
CA ASN A 281 -23.51 13.32 -22.09
C ASN A 281 -22.24 12.83 -21.39
N LEU A 282 -21.84 13.44 -20.26
CA LEU A 282 -20.73 12.93 -19.45
C LEU A 282 -21.00 11.48 -19.06
N ALA A 283 -22.17 11.21 -18.50
CA ALA A 283 -22.57 9.86 -18.07
C ALA A 283 -22.52 8.84 -19.21
N LYS A 284 -23.02 9.21 -20.38
CA LYS A 284 -22.92 8.38 -21.58
C LYS A 284 -21.47 8.14 -22.00
N ASN A 285 -20.65 9.18 -22.05
CA ASN A 285 -19.29 9.11 -22.56
C ASN A 285 -18.37 8.24 -21.68
N VAL A 286 -18.56 8.27 -20.36
CA VAL A 286 -17.79 7.44 -19.42
C VAL A 286 -18.36 6.03 -19.25
N GLY A 287 -19.44 5.69 -19.94
CA GLY A 287 -20.10 4.38 -19.81
C GLY A 287 -20.75 4.16 -18.44
N ALA A 288 -21.39 5.19 -17.88
CA ALA A 288 -21.96 5.14 -16.54
C ALA A 288 -22.93 3.98 -16.35
N THR A 289 -22.69 3.19 -15.31
CA THR A 289 -23.61 2.15 -14.81
C THR A 289 -24.79 2.76 -14.06
N SER A 290 -24.60 3.91 -13.40
CA SER A 290 -25.69 4.72 -12.86
C SER A 290 -25.31 6.19 -12.76
N PHE A 291 -26.37 7.01 -12.67
CA PHE A 291 -26.29 8.44 -12.44
C PHE A 291 -27.01 8.81 -11.13
N VAL A 292 -26.35 9.55 -10.25
CA VAL A 292 -26.89 9.96 -8.94
C VAL A 292 -26.85 11.48 -8.83
N SER A 293 -28.01 12.14 -8.89
CA SER A 293 -28.13 13.58 -8.71
C SER A 293 -28.37 13.94 -7.24
N ILE A 294 -27.65 14.93 -6.74
CA ILE A 294 -27.63 15.32 -5.32
C ILE A 294 -28.27 16.69 -5.19
N HIS A 295 -29.33 16.76 -4.40
CA HIS A 295 -30.19 17.93 -4.21
C HIS A 295 -30.64 18.09 -2.75
N ILE A 296 -31.20 19.27 -2.44
CA ILE A 296 -31.78 19.59 -1.14
C ILE A 296 -33.08 20.37 -1.35
N ASN A 297 -34.15 19.90 -0.71
CA ASN A 297 -35.47 20.47 -0.84
C ASN A 297 -35.61 21.85 -0.18
N ALA A 298 -36.65 22.57 -0.60
CA ALA A 298 -37.23 23.69 0.13
C ALA A 298 -38.74 23.81 -0.16
N LEU A 299 -39.53 24.33 0.79
CA LEU A 299 -40.94 24.67 0.54
C LEU A 299 -41.23 26.15 0.82
N GLY A 300 -42.05 26.77 -0.02
CA GLY A 300 -42.43 28.18 0.11
C GLY A 300 -41.38 29.14 -0.46
N THR A 301 -41.39 30.41 -0.03
CA THR A 301 -40.34 31.35 -0.42
C THR A 301 -39.05 31.03 0.33
N SER A 302 -37.89 31.23 -0.29
CA SER A 302 -36.54 31.00 0.27
C SER A 302 -36.21 31.82 1.54
N THR A 303 -37.20 32.53 2.09
CA THR A 303 -37.14 33.32 3.32
C THR A 303 -38.05 32.78 4.43
N GLY A 304 -38.93 31.82 4.14
CA GLY A 304 -39.87 31.21 5.09
C GLY A 304 -39.37 29.89 5.65
N THR A 305 -39.84 29.52 6.84
CA THR A 305 -39.59 28.21 7.45
C THR A 305 -40.63 27.18 6.99
N THR A 306 -40.28 25.89 7.04
CA THR A 306 -41.22 24.78 6.78
C THR A 306 -41.22 23.77 7.92
N THR A 307 -42.31 23.02 8.04
CA THR A 307 -42.42 21.83 8.89
C THR A 307 -42.16 20.52 8.14
N ALA A 308 -42.12 20.55 6.80
CA ALA A 308 -41.69 19.39 6.02
C ALA A 308 -40.22 19.09 6.34
N ALA A 309 -39.89 17.83 6.56
CA ALA A 309 -38.56 17.37 6.91
C ALA A 309 -38.29 16.01 6.27
N GLY A 310 -37.02 15.65 6.18
CA GLY A 310 -36.56 14.34 5.77
C GLY A 310 -36.21 14.20 4.30
N ALA A 311 -35.45 13.15 4.01
CA ALA A 311 -34.97 12.85 2.68
C ALA A 311 -36.01 12.11 1.83
N GLU A 312 -36.03 12.39 0.53
CA GLU A 312 -36.75 11.63 -0.49
C GLU A 312 -35.84 11.36 -1.68
N VAL A 313 -36.11 10.28 -2.41
CA VAL A 313 -35.35 9.94 -3.61
C VAL A 313 -36.33 9.78 -4.77
N PHE A 314 -36.10 10.54 -5.83
CA PHE A 314 -36.84 10.43 -7.08
C PHE A 314 -36.19 9.40 -7.99
N VAL A 315 -37.01 8.52 -8.56
CA VAL A 315 -36.62 7.46 -9.50
C VAL A 315 -37.48 7.54 -10.75
N THR A 316 -37.02 6.89 -11.82
CA THR A 316 -37.78 6.84 -13.07
C THR A 316 -39.03 5.99 -12.99
N GLY A 317 -40.10 6.38 -13.70
CA GLY A 317 -41.23 5.51 -14.00
C GLY A 317 -40.96 4.44 -15.06
N TYR A 318 -39.87 4.57 -15.83
CA TYR A 318 -39.54 3.69 -16.95
C TYR A 318 -39.31 2.25 -16.50
N THR A 319 -40.06 1.30 -17.08
CA THR A 319 -40.14 -0.07 -16.55
C THR A 319 -38.81 -0.78 -16.50
N ALA A 320 -37.93 -0.56 -17.50
CA ALA A 320 -36.64 -1.23 -17.59
C ALA A 320 -35.67 -0.85 -16.45
N PHE A 321 -35.76 0.36 -15.90
CA PHE A 321 -34.83 0.88 -14.88
C PHE A 321 -35.48 1.13 -13.52
N ASN A 322 -36.81 1.11 -13.43
CA ASN A 322 -37.55 1.45 -12.20
C ASN A 322 -37.17 0.54 -11.02
N ALA A 323 -37.12 -0.78 -11.22
CA ALA A 323 -36.86 -1.73 -10.13
C ALA A 323 -35.47 -1.53 -9.52
N GLY A 324 -34.42 -1.42 -10.35
CA GLY A 324 -33.05 -1.17 -9.90
C GLY A 324 -32.89 0.20 -9.24
N SER A 325 -33.46 1.24 -9.84
CA SER A 325 -33.43 2.60 -9.28
C SER A 325 -34.15 2.67 -7.93
N THR A 326 -35.25 1.92 -7.77
CA THR A 326 -36.02 1.83 -6.52
C THR A 326 -35.24 1.07 -5.43
N ASP A 327 -34.51 0.00 -5.75
CA ASP A 327 -33.67 -0.70 -4.78
C ASP A 327 -32.54 0.21 -4.27
N LEU A 328 -31.81 0.85 -5.19
CA LEU A 328 -30.77 1.82 -4.82
C LEU A 328 -31.32 2.97 -3.96
N ALA A 329 -32.46 3.54 -4.34
CA ALA A 329 -33.12 4.60 -3.60
C ALA A 329 -33.52 4.18 -2.17
N ASN A 330 -34.04 2.97 -1.99
CA ASN A 330 -34.40 2.47 -0.66
C ASN A 330 -33.18 2.25 0.24
N ARG A 331 -32.06 1.77 -0.33
CA ARG A 331 -30.79 1.62 0.41
C ARG A 331 -30.25 2.97 0.86
N ILE A 332 -30.28 3.97 -0.01
CA ILE A 332 -29.89 5.35 0.30
C ILE A 332 -30.74 5.90 1.45
N LEU A 333 -32.07 5.80 1.35
CA LEU A 333 -32.97 6.27 2.40
C LEU A 333 -32.75 5.54 3.74
N ALA A 334 -32.40 4.25 3.71
CA ALA A 334 -32.08 3.47 4.91
C ALA A 334 -30.78 3.93 5.58
N GLU A 335 -29.73 4.22 4.80
CA GLU A 335 -28.46 4.74 5.33
C GLU A 335 -28.60 6.19 5.81
N LEU A 336 -29.29 7.06 5.06
CA LEU A 336 -29.55 8.45 5.46
C LEU A 336 -30.39 8.55 6.75
N SER A 337 -31.25 7.55 7.02
CA SER A 337 -31.98 7.47 8.28
C SER A 337 -31.05 7.30 9.50
N LYS A 338 -29.88 6.68 9.33
CA LYS A 338 -28.89 6.49 10.40
C LYS A 338 -28.14 7.78 10.74
N VAL A 339 -28.06 8.74 9.80
CA VAL A 339 -27.40 10.04 10.03
C VAL A 339 -28.33 11.10 10.63
N GLY A 340 -29.62 10.78 10.77
CA GLY A 340 -30.62 11.57 11.49
C GLY A 340 -31.68 12.24 10.61
N LEU A 341 -31.72 11.96 9.30
CA LEU A 341 -32.79 12.41 8.40
C LEU A 341 -33.97 11.45 8.44
N SER A 342 -35.20 11.93 8.59
CA SER A 342 -36.38 11.05 8.42
C SER A 342 -36.55 10.65 6.95
N SER A 343 -37.01 9.44 6.66
CA SER A 343 -37.34 9.04 5.28
C SER A 343 -38.74 9.48 4.88
N ARG A 344 -38.87 10.07 3.69
CA ARG A 344 -40.13 10.38 3.01
C ARG A 344 -40.46 9.39 1.89
N GLY A 345 -39.60 8.38 1.71
CA GLY A 345 -39.77 7.32 0.73
C GLY A 345 -39.34 7.70 -0.69
N VAL A 346 -39.46 6.70 -1.58
CA VAL A 346 -39.19 6.83 -3.00
C VAL A 346 -40.35 7.56 -3.71
N LYS A 347 -40.01 8.42 -4.67
CA LYS A 347 -40.96 9.23 -5.46
C LYS A 347 -40.75 8.97 -6.95
N ILE A 348 -41.83 9.10 -7.72
CA ILE A 348 -41.79 9.15 -9.18
C ILE A 348 -42.44 10.48 -9.57
N ASN A 349 -41.78 11.25 -10.43
CA ASN A 349 -42.29 12.53 -10.91
C ASN A 349 -42.39 12.49 -12.45
N ASN A 350 -43.60 12.25 -12.94
CA ASN A 350 -43.89 12.02 -14.34
C ASN A 350 -44.55 13.25 -14.98
N ASP A 351 -44.22 13.55 -16.23
CA ASP A 351 -44.95 14.52 -17.04
C ASP A 351 -46.25 13.87 -17.57
N GLU A 352 -47.31 13.95 -16.77
CA GLU A 352 -48.63 13.41 -17.10
C GLU A 352 -49.31 14.09 -18.31
N ASN A 353 -48.75 15.21 -18.81
CA ASN A 353 -49.33 16.01 -19.90
C ASN A 353 -48.52 15.94 -21.21
N GLY A 354 -47.50 15.07 -21.29
CA GLY A 354 -46.49 15.11 -22.35
C GLY A 354 -45.98 13.76 -22.87
N LYS A 355 -44.66 13.69 -23.10
CA LYS A 355 -43.97 12.63 -23.87
C LYS A 355 -43.92 11.30 -23.10
N PHE A 356 -43.80 10.20 -23.83
CA PHE A 356 -43.69 8.84 -23.28
C PHE A 356 -42.34 8.20 -23.63
N TYR A 357 -41.87 7.30 -22.79
CA TYR A 357 -40.82 6.34 -23.14
C TYR A 357 -41.38 5.28 -24.11
N ASP A 358 -40.50 4.44 -24.65
CA ASP A 358 -40.88 3.43 -25.66
C ASP A 358 -41.78 2.32 -25.11
N ASP A 359 -41.75 2.08 -23.80
CA ASP A 359 -42.65 1.17 -23.08
C ASP A 359 -44.04 1.77 -22.76
N GLY A 360 -44.28 3.03 -23.16
CA GLY A 360 -45.54 3.75 -22.92
C GLY A 360 -45.66 4.37 -21.54
N THR A 361 -44.62 4.36 -20.71
CA THR A 361 -44.59 5.12 -19.45
C THR A 361 -44.39 6.61 -19.73
N PRO A 362 -45.08 7.53 -19.02
CA PRO A 362 -44.80 8.96 -19.16
C PRO A 362 -43.34 9.28 -18.81
N GLN A 363 -42.73 10.19 -19.55
CA GLN A 363 -41.35 10.59 -19.28
C GLN A 363 -41.23 11.35 -17.95
N ASP A 364 -40.08 11.24 -17.31
CA ASP A 364 -39.80 11.92 -16.05
C ASP A 364 -39.83 13.45 -16.25
N ASP A 365 -40.48 14.18 -15.34
CA ASP A 365 -40.51 15.65 -15.38
C ASP A 365 -39.14 16.25 -14.95
N LEU A 366 -38.43 15.53 -14.07
CA LEU A 366 -37.07 15.84 -13.67
C LEU A 366 -36.11 15.59 -14.83
N ALA A 367 -35.68 16.67 -15.48
CA ALA A 367 -34.85 16.63 -16.69
C ALA A 367 -33.57 15.79 -16.53
N VAL A 368 -32.93 15.83 -15.36
CA VAL A 368 -31.69 15.08 -15.10
C VAL A 368 -31.93 13.57 -15.10
N ILE A 369 -33.07 13.08 -14.59
CA ILE A 369 -33.45 11.68 -14.69
C ILE A 369 -33.77 11.38 -16.16
N ARG A 370 -34.68 12.15 -16.76
CA ARG A 370 -35.15 11.94 -18.13
C ARG A 370 -34.01 11.81 -19.15
N TYR A 371 -33.04 12.73 -19.16
CA TYR A 371 -31.96 12.69 -20.15
C TYR A 371 -31.00 11.51 -19.96
N ASN A 372 -30.81 11.00 -18.74
CA ASN A 372 -30.01 9.80 -18.51
C ASN A 372 -30.77 8.54 -18.95
N ILE A 373 -32.06 8.44 -18.64
CA ILE A 373 -32.91 7.33 -19.11
C ILE A 373 -32.95 7.25 -20.64
N LEU A 374 -33.07 8.40 -21.33
CA LEU A 374 -33.00 8.48 -22.79
C LEU A 374 -31.64 8.06 -23.38
N ASN A 375 -30.58 8.07 -22.57
CA ASN A 375 -29.25 7.56 -22.94
C ASN A 375 -29.02 6.12 -22.47
N GLY A 376 -30.03 5.44 -21.94
CA GLY A 376 -29.94 4.05 -21.47
C GLY A 376 -29.24 3.89 -20.12
N ILE A 377 -29.18 4.97 -19.32
CA ILE A 377 -28.47 4.98 -18.03
C ILE A 377 -29.49 5.13 -16.90
N PRO A 378 -29.55 4.20 -15.93
CA PRO A 378 -30.44 4.35 -14.79
C PRO A 378 -30.02 5.55 -13.92
N ALA A 379 -30.99 6.33 -13.48
CA ALA A 379 -30.74 7.59 -12.76
C ALA A 379 -31.67 7.77 -11.57
N ILE A 380 -31.13 8.33 -10.50
CA ILE A 380 -31.87 8.78 -9.31
C ILE A 380 -31.54 10.22 -8.96
N LEU A 381 -32.43 10.88 -8.23
CA LEU A 381 -32.19 12.19 -7.61
C LEU A 381 -32.50 12.11 -6.12
N ILE A 382 -31.54 12.47 -5.28
CA ILE A 382 -31.64 12.45 -3.82
C ILE A 382 -31.89 13.86 -3.33
N GLU A 383 -32.99 14.06 -2.60
CA GLU A 383 -33.25 15.26 -1.83
C GLU A 383 -32.86 15.03 -0.36
N HIS A 384 -31.76 15.64 0.11
CA HIS A 384 -31.14 15.40 1.42
C HIS A 384 -31.83 16.10 2.62
N GLY A 385 -33.15 16.28 2.55
CA GLY A 385 -33.92 17.06 3.53
C GLY A 385 -34.27 18.46 3.05
N PHE A 386 -34.90 19.25 3.92
CA PHE A 386 -35.41 20.59 3.60
C PHE A 386 -34.51 21.67 4.20
N ILE A 387 -33.86 22.48 3.36
CA ILE A 387 -32.91 23.53 3.81
C ILE A 387 -33.58 24.57 4.72
N ASN A 388 -34.90 24.74 4.65
CA ASN A 388 -35.65 25.68 5.49
C ASN A 388 -36.48 25.00 6.60
N ASN A 389 -36.21 23.73 6.90
CA ASN A 389 -36.69 23.04 8.10
C ASN A 389 -35.66 23.15 9.22
N ALA A 390 -36.10 23.42 10.45
CA ALA A 390 -35.18 23.64 11.58
C ALA A 390 -34.28 22.42 11.92
N HIS A 391 -34.81 21.20 11.83
CA HIS A 391 -34.06 19.98 12.12
C HIS A 391 -33.09 19.66 11.00
N ASP A 392 -33.58 19.56 9.76
CA ASP A 392 -32.73 19.24 8.60
C ASP A 392 -31.64 20.31 8.40
N TYR A 393 -31.98 21.60 8.56
CA TYR A 393 -31.00 22.70 8.52
C TYR A 393 -29.87 22.52 9.52
N SER A 394 -30.15 22.01 10.74
CA SER A 394 -29.11 21.76 11.74
C SER A 394 -28.12 20.67 11.31
N LEU A 395 -28.57 19.71 10.50
CA LEU A 395 -27.72 18.69 9.90
C LEU A 395 -26.97 19.27 8.68
N LEU A 396 -27.69 19.94 7.79
CA LEU A 396 -27.14 20.51 6.55
C LEU A 396 -26.14 21.65 6.78
N SER A 397 -26.22 22.36 7.92
CA SER A 397 -25.25 23.39 8.31
C SER A 397 -23.98 22.82 8.96
N SER A 398 -23.90 21.51 9.19
CA SER A 398 -22.78 20.86 9.87
C SER A 398 -21.88 20.11 8.88
N PRO A 399 -20.60 20.50 8.71
CA PRO A 399 -19.67 19.79 7.82
C PRO A 399 -19.53 18.30 8.16
N THR A 400 -19.49 17.96 9.45
CA THR A 400 -19.45 16.56 9.90
C THR A 400 -20.69 15.79 9.43
N LYS A 401 -21.87 16.39 9.51
CA LYS A 401 -23.11 15.75 9.05
C LYS A 401 -23.19 15.63 7.53
N LEU A 402 -22.67 16.61 6.78
CA LEU A 402 -22.53 16.47 5.33
C LEU A 402 -21.60 15.31 4.95
N LYS A 403 -20.49 15.12 5.69
CA LYS A 403 -19.61 13.95 5.50
C LYS A 403 -20.32 12.64 5.83
N GLU A 404 -21.03 12.58 6.95
CA GLU A 404 -21.83 11.40 7.30
C GLU A 404 -22.89 11.08 6.22
N MET A 405 -23.56 12.08 5.64
CA MET A 405 -24.50 11.90 4.53
C MET A 405 -23.82 11.32 3.29
N GLY A 406 -22.68 11.89 2.88
CA GLY A 406 -21.95 11.35 1.73
C GLY A 406 -21.44 9.92 1.93
N VAL A 407 -20.97 9.58 3.14
CA VAL A 407 -20.60 8.21 3.49
C VAL A 407 -21.81 7.27 3.49
N ALA A 408 -22.98 7.73 3.95
CA ALA A 408 -24.22 6.96 3.93
C ALA A 408 -24.66 6.62 2.49
N ASP A 409 -24.65 7.60 1.60
CA ASP A 409 -24.95 7.42 0.19
C ASP A 409 -23.95 6.47 -0.51
N ALA A 410 -22.66 6.68 -0.29
CA ALA A 410 -21.61 5.80 -0.81
C ALA A 410 -21.76 4.36 -0.31
N THR A 411 -22.09 4.18 0.97
CA THR A 411 -22.34 2.87 1.58
C THR A 411 -23.52 2.17 0.89
N ALA A 412 -24.62 2.90 0.64
CA ALA A 412 -25.78 2.36 -0.06
C ALA A 412 -25.46 1.97 -1.51
N ILE A 413 -24.70 2.81 -2.23
CA ILE A 413 -24.23 2.52 -3.60
C ILE A 413 -23.32 1.28 -3.62
N ALA A 414 -22.37 1.18 -2.70
CA ALA A 414 -21.47 0.03 -2.59
C ALA A 414 -22.24 -1.26 -2.27
N GLN A 415 -23.23 -1.21 -1.38
CA GLN A 415 -24.11 -2.35 -1.09
C GLN A 415 -24.95 -2.77 -2.30
N TYR A 416 -25.46 -1.81 -3.07
CA TYR A 416 -26.26 -2.07 -4.27
C TYR A 416 -25.44 -2.83 -5.34
N TYR A 417 -24.19 -2.42 -5.55
CA TYR A 417 -23.30 -3.04 -6.52
C TYR A 417 -22.51 -4.24 -5.97
N GLY A 418 -22.62 -4.55 -4.68
CA GLY A 418 -21.87 -5.64 -4.04
C GLY A 418 -20.36 -5.41 -4.00
N LEU A 419 -19.93 -4.16 -3.85
CA LEU A 419 -18.51 -3.78 -3.84
C LEU A 419 -17.83 -4.20 -2.53
N SER A 420 -16.54 -4.56 -2.63
CA SER A 420 -15.69 -4.88 -1.48
C SER A 420 -14.73 -3.73 -1.19
N ARG A 421 -14.55 -3.39 0.08
CA ARG A 421 -13.65 -2.32 0.48
C ARG A 421 -12.20 -2.76 0.30
N LYS A 422 -11.37 -1.89 -0.26
CA LYS A 422 -9.91 -2.07 -0.41
C LYS A 422 -9.31 -2.37 0.96
N GLY A 423 -8.47 -3.40 1.04
CA GLY A 423 -7.74 -3.75 2.27
C GLY A 423 -8.56 -4.42 3.39
N VAL A 424 -9.83 -4.78 3.18
CA VAL A 424 -10.59 -5.59 4.16
C VAL A 424 -10.48 -7.08 3.81
N LEU A 425 -9.92 -7.87 4.74
CA LEU A 425 -9.77 -9.31 4.57
C LEU A 425 -11.13 -10.03 4.53
N THR A 426 -11.31 -10.94 3.57
CA THR A 426 -12.45 -11.87 3.52
C THR A 426 -12.48 -12.79 4.74
N GLU A 427 -13.65 -13.36 5.09
CA GLU A 427 -13.77 -14.32 6.20
C GLU A 427 -12.78 -15.50 6.08
N ALA A 428 -12.54 -15.97 4.85
CA ALA A 428 -11.57 -17.03 4.57
C ALA A 428 -10.13 -16.59 4.88
N GLN A 429 -9.74 -15.39 4.47
CA GLN A 429 -8.42 -14.82 4.80
C GLN A 429 -8.27 -14.60 6.30
N GLN A 430 -9.31 -14.08 6.97
CA GLN A 430 -9.29 -13.91 8.42
C GLN A 430 -9.10 -15.25 9.14
N SER A 431 -9.80 -16.30 8.68
CA SER A 431 -9.64 -17.65 9.23
C SER A 431 -8.23 -18.20 9.02
N GLN A 432 -7.61 -17.97 7.86
CA GLN A 432 -6.24 -18.41 7.60
C GLN A 432 -5.23 -17.74 8.55
N ILE A 433 -5.31 -16.42 8.70
CA ILE A 433 -4.42 -15.69 9.62
C ILE A 433 -4.59 -16.19 11.06
N ARG A 434 -5.84 -16.44 11.48
CA ARG A 434 -6.12 -17.05 12.80
C ARG A 434 -5.52 -18.45 12.93
N SER A 435 -5.61 -19.28 11.90
CA SER A 435 -4.99 -20.62 11.91
C SER A 435 -3.47 -20.56 12.07
N PHE A 436 -2.78 -19.57 11.47
CA PHE A 436 -1.35 -19.38 11.73
C PHE A 436 -1.08 -19.04 13.20
N ALA A 437 -1.84 -18.13 13.80
CA ALA A 437 -1.67 -17.80 15.22
C ALA A 437 -1.97 -19.01 16.12
N THR A 438 -3.04 -19.77 15.85
CA THR A 438 -3.39 -21.02 16.56
C THR A 438 -2.24 -22.03 16.51
N ARG A 439 -1.64 -22.23 15.34
CA ARG A 439 -0.48 -23.11 15.16
C ARG A 439 0.69 -22.77 16.08
N LEU A 440 0.94 -21.48 16.36
CA LEU A 440 1.98 -21.07 17.31
C LEU A 440 1.63 -21.46 18.75
N TYR A 441 0.38 -21.30 19.17
CA TYR A 441 -0.08 -21.77 20.48
C TYR A 441 0.06 -23.29 20.63
N GLU A 442 -0.41 -24.05 19.63
CA GLU A 442 -0.40 -25.51 19.67
C GLU A 442 1.03 -26.07 19.65
N ASN A 443 1.87 -25.64 18.71
CA ASN A 443 3.19 -26.25 18.54
C ASN A 443 4.22 -25.68 19.52
N VAL A 444 4.21 -24.37 19.76
CA VAL A 444 5.24 -23.68 20.56
C VAL A 444 4.89 -23.64 22.04
N LEU A 445 3.61 -23.59 22.41
CA LEU A 445 3.17 -23.55 23.81
C LEU A 445 2.48 -24.85 24.27
N ASN A 446 2.14 -25.75 23.35
CA ASN A 446 1.47 -27.02 23.64
C ASN A 446 0.12 -26.83 24.34
N ARG A 447 -0.67 -25.86 23.87
CA ARG A 447 -2.02 -25.57 24.36
C ARG A 447 -2.87 -24.87 23.29
N GLU A 448 -4.18 -24.89 23.50
CA GLU A 448 -5.13 -24.09 22.71
C GLU A 448 -4.99 -22.59 23.01
N PRO A 449 -5.26 -21.71 22.03
CA PRO A 449 -5.31 -20.27 22.24
C PRO A 449 -6.55 -19.83 23.02
N GLU A 450 -6.37 -18.90 23.96
CA GLU A 450 -7.48 -18.06 24.43
C GLU A 450 -7.96 -17.09 23.34
N THR A 451 -9.26 -16.78 23.32
CA THR A 451 -9.87 -15.88 22.32
C THR A 451 -9.17 -14.52 22.25
N SER A 452 -8.88 -13.89 23.38
CA SER A 452 -8.23 -12.57 23.42
C SER A 452 -6.78 -12.61 22.92
N GLY A 453 -6.06 -13.70 23.18
CA GLY A 453 -4.70 -13.89 22.69
C GLY A 453 -4.69 -14.13 21.19
N LEU A 454 -5.61 -14.96 20.70
CA LEU A 454 -5.80 -15.20 19.27
C LEU A 454 -6.14 -13.91 18.52
N ASP A 455 -7.09 -13.11 19.04
CA ASP A 455 -7.48 -11.82 18.46
C ASP A 455 -6.32 -10.83 18.44
N TYR A 456 -5.53 -10.77 19.52
CA TYR A 456 -4.35 -9.91 19.59
C TYR A 456 -3.34 -10.24 18.48
N HIS A 457 -2.99 -11.51 18.30
CA HIS A 457 -2.03 -11.92 17.27
C HIS A 457 -2.61 -11.80 15.86
N TYR A 458 -3.88 -12.17 15.67
CA TYR A 458 -4.60 -11.98 14.41
C TYR A 458 -4.56 -10.53 13.95
N ASN A 459 -4.93 -9.58 14.83
CA ASN A 459 -4.97 -8.17 14.45
C ASN A 459 -3.59 -7.67 14.01
N ARG A 460 -2.52 -8.07 14.70
CA ARG A 460 -1.16 -7.66 14.35
C ARG A 460 -0.73 -8.18 12.98
N LEU A 461 -1.02 -9.44 12.68
CA LEU A 461 -0.73 -10.05 11.39
C LEU A 461 -1.60 -9.48 10.26
N ALA A 462 -2.90 -9.31 10.50
CA ALA A 462 -3.86 -8.81 9.52
C ALA A 462 -3.62 -7.35 9.12
N THR A 463 -3.14 -6.54 10.07
CA THR A 463 -2.79 -5.12 9.85
C THR A 463 -1.36 -4.93 9.35
N GLY A 464 -0.53 -5.97 9.37
CA GLY A 464 0.89 -5.87 9.05
C GLY A 464 1.74 -5.16 10.11
N SER A 465 1.18 -4.82 11.28
CA SER A 465 1.93 -4.24 12.40
C SER A 465 2.87 -5.25 13.09
N ALA A 466 2.78 -6.53 12.70
CA ALA A 466 3.78 -7.55 12.98
C ALA A 466 3.86 -8.54 11.83
N THR A 467 5.06 -9.07 11.62
CA THR A 467 5.31 -10.16 10.68
C THR A 467 5.14 -11.52 11.34
N GLY A 468 5.06 -12.59 10.54
CA GLY A 468 5.05 -13.97 11.01
C GLY A 468 6.27 -14.29 11.87
N VAL A 469 7.45 -13.75 11.53
CA VAL A 469 8.66 -13.86 12.33
C VAL A 469 8.51 -13.13 13.67
N ASP A 470 8.05 -11.88 13.68
CA ASP A 470 7.92 -11.11 14.94
C ASP A 470 7.00 -11.81 15.94
N VAL A 471 5.88 -12.34 15.44
CA VAL A 471 4.94 -13.10 16.27
C VAL A 471 5.58 -14.41 16.70
N ALA A 472 6.13 -15.21 15.78
CA ALA A 472 6.72 -16.51 16.12
C ALA A 472 7.92 -16.40 17.07
N GLU A 473 8.77 -15.38 16.93
CA GLU A 473 9.88 -15.10 17.86
C GLU A 473 9.34 -14.84 19.27
N GLY A 474 8.28 -14.02 19.36
CA GLY A 474 7.58 -13.73 20.61
C GLY A 474 7.03 -14.98 21.30
N PHE A 475 6.61 -16.00 20.55
CA PHE A 475 6.19 -17.30 21.09
C PHE A 475 7.38 -18.17 21.50
N VAL A 476 8.33 -18.40 20.59
CA VAL A 476 9.45 -19.34 20.75
C VAL A 476 10.36 -18.95 21.92
N PHE A 477 10.54 -17.64 22.15
CA PHE A 477 11.37 -17.12 23.22
C PHE A 477 10.56 -16.47 24.35
N SER A 478 9.24 -16.74 24.41
CA SER A 478 8.41 -16.35 25.55
C SER A 478 8.86 -17.05 26.84
N PRO A 479 8.64 -16.44 28.02
CA PRO A 479 8.82 -17.13 29.30
C PRO A 479 8.04 -18.45 29.38
N GLU A 480 6.86 -18.51 28.78
CA GLU A 480 6.02 -19.71 28.75
C GLU A 480 6.69 -20.85 27.97
N SER A 481 7.19 -20.58 26.75
CA SER A 481 7.90 -21.58 25.96
C SER A 481 9.22 -22.01 26.62
N LEU A 482 9.99 -21.07 27.16
CA LEU A 482 11.24 -21.36 27.85
C LEU A 482 11.03 -22.24 29.10
N ASN A 483 9.92 -22.06 29.82
CA ASN A 483 9.55 -22.87 30.97
C ASN A 483 9.17 -24.32 30.62
N ARG A 484 8.97 -24.65 29.33
CA ARG A 484 8.80 -26.04 28.89
C ARG A 484 10.07 -26.87 29.01
N ASN A 485 11.24 -26.22 29.17
CA ASN A 485 12.55 -26.87 29.34
C ASN A 485 12.84 -27.94 28.25
N LEU A 486 12.51 -27.62 27.00
CA LEU A 486 12.75 -28.53 25.88
C LEU A 486 14.24 -28.81 25.72
N ASP A 487 14.61 -30.09 25.55
CA ASP A 487 15.94 -30.46 25.10
C ASP A 487 16.16 -30.02 23.63
N ASP A 488 17.40 -30.13 23.13
CA ASP A 488 17.74 -29.66 21.79
C ASP A 488 16.97 -30.38 20.68
N SER A 489 16.70 -31.69 20.85
CA SER A 489 15.95 -32.47 19.87
C SER A 489 14.49 -32.03 19.85
N GLN A 490 13.90 -31.83 21.02
CA GLN A 490 12.53 -31.34 21.18
C GLN A 490 12.37 -29.91 20.66
N PHE A 491 13.37 -29.05 20.87
CA PHE A 491 13.38 -27.69 20.33
C PHE A 491 13.42 -27.70 18.80
N ILE A 492 14.30 -28.49 18.19
CA ILE A 492 14.40 -28.64 16.73
C ILE A 492 13.08 -29.20 16.16
N GLU A 493 12.51 -30.24 16.78
CA GLU A 493 11.25 -30.83 16.31
C GLU A 493 10.08 -29.84 16.39
N MET A 494 10.04 -29.00 17.44
CA MET A 494 9.06 -27.93 17.56
C MET A 494 9.22 -26.89 16.43
N LEU A 495 10.46 -26.58 16.02
CA LEU A 495 10.69 -25.69 14.88
C LEU A 495 10.28 -26.33 13.54
N TYR A 496 10.55 -27.61 13.31
CA TYR A 496 10.07 -28.32 12.11
C TYR A 496 8.54 -28.30 12.01
N THR A 497 7.86 -28.69 13.08
CA THR A 497 6.39 -28.72 13.09
C THR A 497 5.79 -27.32 12.97
N THR A 498 6.44 -26.28 13.51
CA THR A 498 5.94 -24.90 13.44
C THR A 498 6.27 -24.18 12.13
N PHE A 499 7.47 -24.31 11.60
CA PHE A 499 7.93 -23.49 10.45
C PHE A 499 7.87 -24.24 9.11
N MET A 500 7.73 -25.57 9.12
CA MET A 500 7.78 -26.41 7.92
C MET A 500 6.54 -27.31 7.74
N ASP A 501 5.66 -27.38 8.74
CA ASP A 501 4.42 -28.19 8.71
C ASP A 501 4.66 -29.69 8.51
N ARG A 502 5.77 -30.18 9.07
CA ARG A 502 6.17 -31.58 8.97
C ARG A 502 7.10 -31.94 10.12
N ALA A 503 7.24 -33.24 10.37
CA ALA A 503 8.26 -33.76 11.27
C ALA A 503 9.66 -33.62 10.64
N SER A 504 10.68 -33.61 11.50
CA SER A 504 12.07 -33.68 11.03
C SER A 504 12.35 -35.04 10.37
N ASP A 505 13.21 -35.05 9.35
CA ASP A 505 13.87 -36.28 8.91
C ASP A 505 15.20 -36.49 9.67
N SER A 506 15.77 -37.69 9.57
CA SER A 506 16.99 -38.04 10.31
C SER A 506 18.20 -37.18 9.95
N ALA A 507 18.31 -36.74 8.70
CA ALA A 507 19.43 -35.91 8.26
C ALA A 507 19.29 -34.47 8.75
N GLY A 508 18.09 -33.89 8.63
CA GLY A 508 17.77 -32.56 9.10
C GLY A 508 17.89 -32.41 10.61
N MET A 509 17.43 -33.41 11.39
CA MET A 509 17.63 -33.44 12.84
C MET A 509 19.12 -33.49 13.20
N SER A 510 19.88 -34.40 12.59
CA SER A 510 21.31 -34.54 12.84
C SER A 510 22.10 -33.26 12.50
N TYR A 511 21.76 -32.60 11.39
CA TYR A 511 22.39 -31.35 10.97
C TYR A 511 22.24 -30.26 12.04
N TRP A 512 21.03 -30.02 12.54
CA TRP A 512 20.78 -28.95 13.53
C TRP A 512 21.31 -29.30 14.92
N GLN A 513 21.25 -30.58 15.33
CA GLN A 513 21.89 -31.02 16.57
C GLN A 513 23.41 -30.83 16.53
N SER A 514 24.05 -31.15 15.40
CA SER A 514 25.48 -30.91 15.20
C SER A 514 25.82 -29.41 15.23
N ALA A 515 24.95 -28.56 14.69
CA ALA A 515 25.12 -27.12 14.73
C ALA A 515 25.09 -26.56 16.16
N LEU A 516 24.12 -27.00 16.98
CA LEU A 516 24.05 -26.66 18.41
C LEU A 516 25.27 -27.19 19.17
N ALA A 517 25.67 -28.44 18.93
CA ALA A 517 26.84 -29.05 19.56
C ALA A 517 28.15 -28.32 19.21
N SER A 518 28.20 -27.69 18.04
CA SER A 518 29.35 -26.90 17.56
C SER A 518 29.31 -25.43 18.02
N GLY A 519 28.29 -25.05 18.79
CA GLY A 519 28.21 -23.76 19.45
C GLY A 519 27.29 -22.73 18.81
N MET A 520 26.47 -23.06 17.80
CA MET A 520 25.36 -22.19 17.39
C MET A 520 24.35 -22.01 18.53
N THR A 521 23.67 -20.88 18.56
CA THR A 521 22.62 -20.62 19.54
C THR A 521 21.26 -21.12 19.04
N ARG A 522 20.33 -21.37 19.97
CA ARG A 522 18.91 -21.61 19.62
C ARG A 522 18.30 -20.45 18.82
N ARG A 523 18.82 -19.22 18.96
CA ARG A 523 18.42 -18.07 18.13
C ARG A 523 18.87 -18.25 16.69
N GLY A 524 20.11 -18.67 16.47
CA GLY A 524 20.63 -19.00 15.14
C GLY A 524 19.85 -20.12 14.47
N ILE A 525 19.53 -21.19 15.22
CA ILE A 525 18.67 -22.27 14.70
C ILE A 525 17.29 -21.72 14.32
N PHE A 526 16.61 -20.98 15.21
CA PHE A 526 15.34 -20.33 14.90
C PHE A 526 15.44 -19.47 13.63
N ALA A 527 16.48 -18.64 13.50
CA ALA A 527 16.68 -17.79 12.33
C ALA A 527 16.84 -18.61 11.05
N GLY A 528 17.51 -19.77 11.11
CA GLY A 528 17.61 -20.70 9.98
C GLY A 528 16.26 -21.21 9.49
N PHE A 529 15.33 -21.53 10.40
CA PHE A 529 13.96 -21.94 10.03
C PHE A 529 13.12 -20.74 9.58
N ALA A 530 13.14 -19.66 10.35
CA ALA A 530 12.38 -18.43 10.11
C ALA A 530 12.77 -17.75 8.79
N ASN A 531 14.02 -17.87 8.36
CA ASN A 531 14.52 -17.31 7.10
C ASN A 531 14.54 -18.30 5.93
N SER A 532 13.95 -19.50 6.10
CA SER A 532 13.89 -20.50 5.04
C SER A 532 12.83 -20.20 3.98
N ASN A 533 13.03 -20.74 2.77
CA ASN A 533 12.03 -20.73 1.71
C ASN A 533 10.78 -21.54 2.10
N GLU A 534 10.94 -22.60 2.90
CA GLU A 534 9.79 -23.38 3.39
C GLU A 534 8.87 -22.51 4.26
N PHE A 535 9.43 -21.75 5.21
CA PHE A 535 8.62 -20.85 6.03
C PHE A 535 8.01 -19.70 5.21
N THR A 536 8.72 -19.23 4.18
CA THR A 536 8.16 -18.26 3.21
C THR A 536 6.88 -18.80 2.56
N ASN A 537 6.89 -20.06 2.11
CA ASN A 537 5.71 -20.69 1.52
C ASN A 537 4.58 -20.89 2.54
N ILE A 538 4.91 -21.21 3.79
CA ILE A 538 3.94 -21.29 4.89
C ILE A 538 3.26 -19.93 5.10
N CYS A 539 4.03 -18.84 5.26
CA CYS A 539 3.47 -17.49 5.44
C CYS A 539 2.59 -17.06 4.26
N GLN A 540 3.00 -17.37 3.03
CA GLN A 540 2.18 -17.10 1.82
C GLN A 540 0.84 -17.84 1.85
N THR A 541 0.85 -19.11 2.27
CA THR A 541 -0.39 -19.91 2.41
C THR A 541 -1.37 -19.29 3.39
N TYR A 542 -0.86 -18.69 4.48
CA TYR A 542 -1.67 -18.02 5.48
C TYR A 542 -1.98 -16.54 5.16
N GLY A 543 -1.47 -15.99 4.06
CA GLY A 543 -1.70 -14.60 3.66
C GLY A 543 -1.06 -13.58 4.60
N ILE A 544 0.08 -13.90 5.20
CA ILE A 544 0.81 -13.02 6.14
C ILE A 544 2.20 -12.66 5.62
N ASN A 545 2.68 -11.48 6.02
CA ASN A 545 4.07 -11.07 5.76
C ASN A 545 5.03 -11.89 6.63
N ARG A 546 6.00 -12.58 6.01
CA ARG A 546 6.97 -13.40 6.76
C ARG A 546 7.81 -12.57 7.73
N GLY A 547 8.37 -11.43 7.29
CA GLY A 547 9.42 -10.70 8.03
C GLY A 547 10.76 -11.40 7.93
N THR A 548 11.77 -10.99 8.69
CA THR A 548 13.11 -11.61 8.70
C THR A 548 13.63 -11.70 10.12
N ALA A 549 14.11 -12.89 10.52
CA ALA A 549 14.69 -13.08 11.83
C ALA A 549 16.12 -12.51 11.86
N ALA A 550 16.39 -11.63 12.81
CA ALA A 550 17.70 -11.06 13.00
C ALA A 550 18.69 -12.10 13.55
N VAL A 551 19.91 -12.06 13.03
CA VAL A 551 21.04 -12.85 13.54
C VAL A 551 22.02 -11.88 14.20
N THR A 552 22.22 -12.04 15.51
CA THR A 552 23.01 -11.11 16.31
C THR A 552 24.45 -11.58 16.56
N GLU A 553 24.71 -12.87 16.40
CA GLU A 553 26.02 -13.46 16.62
C GLU A 553 26.61 -13.99 15.31
N ALA A 554 27.89 -13.74 15.05
CA ALA A 554 28.54 -14.15 13.82
C ALA A 554 28.54 -15.68 13.63
N ARG A 555 28.65 -16.44 14.72
CA ARG A 555 28.53 -17.91 14.73
C ARG A 555 27.13 -18.41 14.33
N ASP A 556 26.13 -17.55 14.27
CA ASP A 556 24.77 -17.93 13.88
C ASP A 556 24.47 -17.61 12.40
N LEU A 557 25.37 -16.90 11.70
CA LEU A 557 25.19 -16.49 10.30
C LEU A 557 25.26 -17.65 9.32
N ASN A 558 26.13 -18.64 9.59
CA ASN A 558 26.26 -19.84 8.77
C ASN A 558 26.66 -21.03 9.65
N ALA A 559 25.75 -21.98 9.78
CA ALA A 559 25.95 -23.19 10.58
C ALA A 559 27.14 -24.03 10.12
N GLY A 560 27.39 -24.07 8.81
CA GLY A 560 28.53 -24.79 8.27
C GLY A 560 29.86 -24.17 8.65
N VAL A 561 29.98 -22.84 8.55
CA VAL A 561 31.16 -22.10 9.01
C VAL A 561 31.43 -22.34 10.49
N THR A 562 30.41 -22.26 11.34
CA THR A 562 30.57 -22.49 12.78
C THR A 562 31.03 -23.90 13.09
N LYS A 563 30.47 -24.92 12.42
CA LYS A 563 30.94 -26.31 12.53
C LYS A 563 32.39 -26.45 12.07
N TYR A 564 32.78 -25.78 11.00
CA TYR A 564 34.16 -25.79 10.50
C TYR A 564 35.15 -25.14 11.47
N VAL A 565 34.81 -23.97 12.03
CA VAL A 565 35.66 -23.31 13.04
C VAL A 565 35.76 -24.16 14.29
N PHE A 566 34.64 -24.69 14.79
CA PHE A 566 34.62 -25.58 15.95
C PHE A 566 35.52 -26.80 15.75
N ARG A 567 35.47 -27.41 14.55
CA ARG A 567 36.34 -28.50 14.15
C ARG A 567 37.82 -28.12 14.20
N CYS A 568 38.19 -26.90 13.79
CA CYS A 568 39.58 -26.44 13.88
C CYS A 568 40.05 -26.40 15.35
N TYR A 569 39.24 -25.87 16.27
CA TYR A 569 39.53 -25.91 17.71
C TYR A 569 39.66 -27.36 18.23
N GLU A 570 38.70 -28.22 17.89
CA GLU A 570 38.65 -29.58 18.43
C GLU A 570 39.79 -30.44 17.88
N LYS A 571 40.03 -30.41 16.56
CA LYS A 571 40.96 -31.32 15.89
C LYS A 571 42.39 -30.79 15.84
N ALA A 572 42.61 -29.47 15.70
CA ALA A 572 43.95 -28.90 15.74
C ALA A 572 44.39 -28.61 17.18
N LEU A 573 43.54 -27.94 17.97
CA LEU A 573 43.91 -27.49 19.32
C LEU A 573 43.51 -28.47 20.43
N GLY A 574 42.70 -29.49 20.14
CA GLY A 574 42.34 -30.52 21.12
C GLY A 574 41.51 -29.99 22.28
N ARG A 575 40.71 -28.93 22.06
CA ARG A 575 39.85 -28.33 23.09
C ARG A 575 38.56 -27.79 22.49
N THR A 576 37.57 -27.54 23.34
CA THR A 576 36.33 -26.87 22.95
C THR A 576 36.61 -25.42 22.57
N ALA A 577 35.90 -24.94 21.56
CA ALA A 577 35.96 -23.55 21.12
C ALA A 577 35.28 -22.62 22.14
N GLU A 578 35.89 -21.48 22.42
CA GLU A 578 35.27 -20.38 23.14
C GLU A 578 34.28 -19.61 22.25
N VAL A 579 33.23 -19.03 22.86
CA VAL A 579 32.19 -18.28 22.14
C VAL A 579 32.77 -17.11 21.35
N ASP A 580 33.64 -16.32 21.96
CA ASP A 580 34.28 -15.17 21.30
C ASP A 580 35.13 -15.60 20.10
N GLY A 581 35.80 -16.75 20.20
CA GLY A 581 36.59 -17.34 19.14
C GLY A 581 35.73 -17.85 17.99
N LEU A 582 34.64 -18.56 18.29
CA LEU A 582 33.66 -18.96 17.27
C LEU A 582 33.11 -17.75 16.52
N ASN A 583 32.74 -16.69 17.24
CA ASN A 583 32.24 -15.46 16.63
C ASN A 583 33.31 -14.78 15.77
N PHE A 584 34.52 -14.61 16.29
CA PHE A 584 35.63 -13.98 15.57
C PHE A 584 35.93 -14.67 14.24
N TRP A 585 36.19 -15.98 14.26
CA TRP A 585 36.55 -16.71 13.04
C TRP A 585 35.37 -16.81 12.07
N SER A 586 34.16 -17.04 12.57
CA SER A 586 32.97 -17.11 11.72
C SER A 586 32.70 -15.77 11.03
N GLU A 587 32.89 -14.65 11.72
CA GLU A 587 32.76 -13.31 11.14
C GLU A 587 33.75 -13.10 10.00
N LEU A 588 35.02 -13.46 10.19
CA LEU A 588 36.05 -13.28 9.16
C LEU A 588 35.75 -14.13 7.92
N ILE A 589 35.34 -15.38 8.11
CA ILE A 589 35.05 -16.31 7.02
C ILE A 589 33.77 -15.91 6.27
N VAL A 590 32.66 -15.66 6.99
CA VAL A 590 31.38 -15.29 6.39
C VAL A 590 31.50 -13.98 5.58
N ASN A 591 32.27 -13.02 6.10
CA ASN A 591 32.52 -11.75 5.40
C ASN A 591 33.64 -11.83 4.35
N LYS A 592 34.15 -13.04 4.05
CA LYS A 592 35.20 -13.28 3.06
C LYS A 592 36.47 -12.45 3.29
N ARG A 593 36.77 -12.14 4.55
CA ARG A 593 38.02 -11.46 4.95
C ARG A 593 39.19 -12.42 4.99
N ILE A 594 38.90 -13.69 5.28
CA ILE A 594 39.80 -14.82 5.14
C ILE A 594 39.04 -16.00 4.54
N THR A 595 39.78 -16.91 3.93
CA THR A 595 39.29 -18.21 3.48
C THR A 595 39.28 -19.22 4.63
N ALA A 596 38.56 -20.32 4.45
CA ALA A 596 38.58 -21.44 5.37
C ALA A 596 39.99 -22.05 5.51
N GLU A 597 40.75 -22.09 4.42
CA GLU A 597 42.15 -22.51 4.38
C GLU A 597 43.02 -21.61 5.26
N GLU A 598 42.95 -20.28 5.07
CA GLU A 598 43.72 -19.32 5.88
C GLU A 598 43.36 -19.43 7.36
N ALA A 599 42.09 -19.66 7.70
CA ALA A 599 41.70 -19.92 9.08
C ALA A 599 42.40 -21.18 9.62
N ALA A 600 42.33 -22.32 8.91
CA ALA A 600 42.99 -23.55 9.34
C ALA A 600 44.51 -23.40 9.47
N TRP A 601 45.12 -22.65 8.55
CA TRP A 601 46.54 -22.29 8.63
C TRP A 601 46.85 -21.58 9.94
N GLU A 602 46.12 -20.52 10.29
CA GLU A 602 46.31 -19.77 11.54
C GLU A 602 46.16 -20.66 12.79
N PHE A 603 45.22 -21.61 12.79
CA PHE A 603 45.12 -22.60 13.87
C PHE A 603 46.37 -23.48 13.96
N LEU A 604 46.85 -24.00 12.83
CA LEU A 604 47.99 -24.94 12.75
C LEU A 604 49.35 -24.26 12.89
N THR A 605 49.43 -22.95 12.73
CA THR A 605 50.64 -22.16 13.00
C THR A 605 50.58 -21.37 14.30
N SER A 606 49.46 -21.42 15.02
CA SER A 606 49.31 -20.76 16.30
C SER A 606 50.36 -21.21 17.32
N ALA A 607 50.72 -20.30 18.23
CA ALA A 607 51.59 -20.64 19.36
C ALA A 607 51.01 -21.79 20.19
N GLU A 608 49.68 -21.87 20.32
CA GLU A 608 49.00 -22.96 21.02
C GLU A 608 49.27 -24.32 20.36
N PHE A 609 49.14 -24.41 19.03
CA PHE A 609 49.42 -25.62 18.28
C PHE A 609 50.91 -26.00 18.36
N GLN A 610 51.81 -25.03 18.16
CA GLN A 610 53.26 -25.25 18.22
C GLN A 610 53.69 -25.77 19.60
N ASN A 611 53.10 -25.25 20.68
CA ASN A 611 53.40 -25.66 22.05
C ASN A 611 52.99 -27.11 22.37
N LYS A 612 52.19 -27.77 21.53
CA LYS A 612 51.89 -29.21 21.67
C LYS A 612 53.08 -30.10 21.31
N GLY A 613 54.07 -29.58 20.59
CA GLY A 613 55.28 -30.31 20.26
C GLY A 613 55.04 -31.54 19.38
N TYR A 614 54.00 -31.50 18.51
CA TYR A 614 53.66 -32.61 17.64
C TYR A 614 54.84 -33.01 16.76
N VAL A 615 55.20 -34.29 16.83
CA VAL A 615 56.10 -34.92 15.85
C VAL A 615 55.39 -35.12 14.52
N ASP A 616 56.14 -35.39 13.46
CA ASP A 616 55.62 -35.45 12.10
C ASP A 616 54.43 -36.41 11.91
N VAL A 617 54.47 -37.57 12.59
CA VAL A 617 53.36 -38.53 12.57
C VAL A 617 52.07 -37.95 13.16
N ASP A 618 52.16 -37.17 14.23
CA ASP A 618 51.00 -36.57 14.87
C ASP A 618 50.49 -35.37 14.07
N TYR A 619 51.41 -34.59 13.49
CA TYR A 619 51.06 -33.50 12.58
C TYR A 619 50.24 -33.99 11.39
N VAL A 620 50.67 -35.06 10.71
CA VAL A 620 49.91 -35.64 9.59
C VAL A 620 48.54 -36.12 10.05
N LYS A 621 48.43 -36.78 11.21
CA LYS A 621 47.13 -37.24 11.75
C LYS A 621 46.17 -36.08 12.03
N VAL A 622 46.68 -34.95 12.53
CA VAL A 622 45.88 -33.73 12.70
C VAL A 622 45.39 -33.23 11.35
N LEU A 623 46.24 -33.18 10.32
CA LEU A 623 45.82 -32.72 9.00
C LEU A 623 44.69 -33.58 8.41
N TYR A 624 44.76 -34.91 8.53
CA TYR A 624 43.64 -35.79 8.15
C TYR A 624 42.35 -35.44 8.92
N SER A 625 42.49 -35.21 10.23
CA SER A 625 41.36 -34.89 11.10
C SER A 625 40.77 -33.51 10.82
N VAL A 626 41.57 -32.53 10.37
CA VAL A 626 41.09 -31.17 10.08
C VAL A 626 40.53 -31.07 8.67
N PHE A 627 41.24 -31.59 7.67
CA PHE A 627 40.93 -31.37 6.26
C PHE A 627 40.03 -32.45 5.63
N LEU A 628 40.00 -33.68 6.16
CA LEU A 628 39.39 -34.82 5.46
C LEU A 628 38.27 -35.53 6.24
N ASP A 629 38.01 -35.12 7.48
CA ASP A 629 36.99 -35.72 8.34
C ASP A 629 37.06 -37.23 8.54
N ARG A 630 38.29 -37.74 8.60
CA ARG A 630 38.54 -39.16 8.81
C ARG A 630 39.85 -39.40 9.52
N GLU A 631 39.97 -40.60 10.09
CA GLU A 631 41.23 -41.08 10.60
C GLU A 631 42.25 -41.25 9.47
N CYS A 632 43.52 -40.99 9.80
CA CYS A 632 44.63 -41.19 8.89
C CYS A 632 44.81 -42.68 8.60
N ASP A 633 44.68 -43.08 7.33
CA ASP A 633 44.90 -44.45 6.90
C ASP A 633 46.39 -44.78 6.78
N GLU A 634 46.74 -46.07 6.90
CA GLU A 634 48.13 -46.52 6.96
C GLU A 634 48.92 -46.17 5.69
N ALA A 635 48.30 -46.29 4.52
CA ALA A 635 48.94 -45.97 3.24
C ALA A 635 49.20 -44.45 3.11
N GLY A 636 48.21 -43.65 3.48
CA GLY A 636 48.28 -42.20 3.53
C GLY A 636 49.34 -41.70 4.51
N LEU A 637 49.44 -42.30 5.68
CA LEU A 637 50.48 -41.98 6.65
C LEU A 637 51.87 -42.26 6.09
N VAL A 638 52.08 -43.44 5.51
CA VAL A 638 53.36 -43.81 4.88
C VAL A 638 53.73 -42.82 3.76
N TYR A 639 52.77 -42.45 2.92
CA TYR A 639 52.97 -41.50 1.83
C TYR A 639 53.49 -40.15 2.31
N TYR A 640 52.84 -39.54 3.31
CA TYR A 640 53.27 -38.23 3.81
C TYR A 640 54.55 -38.30 4.65
N MET A 641 54.78 -39.39 5.39
CA MET A 641 56.02 -39.59 6.13
C MET A 641 57.24 -39.78 5.21
N ASP A 642 57.11 -40.45 4.05
CA ASP A 642 58.19 -40.52 3.05
C ASP A 642 58.59 -39.12 2.55
N ARG A 643 57.61 -38.26 2.28
CA ARG A 643 57.84 -36.89 1.83
C ARG A 643 58.57 -36.06 2.88
N LEU A 644 58.13 -36.11 4.14
CA LEU A 644 58.78 -35.44 5.26
C LEU A 644 60.23 -35.93 5.47
N ASN A 645 60.46 -37.25 5.39
CA ASN A 645 61.80 -37.84 5.48
C ASN A 645 62.73 -37.41 4.34
N ARG A 646 62.18 -37.01 3.19
CA ARG A 646 62.92 -36.49 2.03
C ARG A 646 63.14 -34.97 2.07
N GLY A 647 62.72 -34.31 3.15
CA GLY A 647 62.95 -32.89 3.39
C GLY A 647 61.86 -31.95 2.89
N ILE A 648 60.70 -32.48 2.47
CA ILE A 648 59.51 -31.65 2.20
C ILE A 648 59.06 -31.00 3.51
N SER A 649 58.71 -29.71 3.47
CA SER A 649 58.34 -28.97 4.68
C SER A 649 56.92 -29.33 5.16
N ARG A 650 56.61 -29.08 6.44
CA ARG A 650 55.24 -29.23 6.95
C ARG A 650 54.23 -28.32 6.23
N GLU A 651 54.67 -27.13 5.83
CA GLU A 651 53.88 -26.19 5.02
C GLU A 651 53.52 -26.79 3.66
N GLU A 652 54.49 -27.39 2.95
CA GLU A 652 54.20 -28.07 1.68
C GLU A 652 53.31 -29.31 1.86
N ILE A 653 53.33 -29.96 3.03
CA ILE A 653 52.37 -31.03 3.35
C ILE A 653 50.97 -30.44 3.58
N PHE A 654 50.85 -29.36 4.35
CA PHE A 654 49.61 -28.62 4.54
C PHE A 654 48.97 -28.23 3.20
N ASP A 655 49.74 -27.63 2.29
CA ASP A 655 49.27 -27.22 0.96
C ASP A 655 48.66 -28.39 0.19
N GLY A 656 49.21 -29.59 0.36
CA GLY A 656 48.68 -30.81 -0.25
C GLY A 656 47.29 -31.20 0.26
N PHE A 657 47.00 -30.96 1.55
CA PHE A 657 45.68 -31.20 2.13
C PHE A 657 44.70 -30.06 1.80
N SER A 658 45.13 -28.80 1.92
CA SER A 658 44.27 -27.64 1.66
C SER A 658 43.84 -27.54 0.20
N ASN A 659 44.67 -28.00 -0.74
CA ASN A 659 44.32 -28.04 -2.16
C ASN A 659 43.70 -29.38 -2.60
N SER A 660 43.40 -30.28 -1.67
CA SER A 660 42.85 -31.59 -2.01
C SER A 660 41.37 -31.50 -2.43
N PRO A 661 40.93 -32.30 -3.44
CA PRO A 661 39.51 -32.39 -3.78
C PRO A 661 38.62 -32.85 -2.62
N GLU A 662 39.15 -33.67 -1.72
CA GLU A 662 38.44 -34.11 -0.51
C GLU A 662 38.15 -32.92 0.42
N PHE A 663 39.11 -32.02 0.64
CA PHE A 663 38.88 -30.82 1.45
C PHE A 663 37.90 -29.85 0.79
N GLN A 664 37.98 -29.67 -0.53
CA GLN A 664 37.00 -28.85 -1.25
C GLN A 664 35.59 -29.42 -1.10
N GLY A 665 35.40 -30.74 -1.23
CA GLY A 665 34.11 -31.39 -0.95
C GLY A 665 33.65 -31.25 0.51
N LEU A 666 34.58 -31.22 1.47
CA LEU A 666 34.26 -30.95 2.87
C LEU A 666 33.78 -29.49 3.06
N LEU A 667 34.45 -28.51 2.46
CA LEU A 667 34.02 -27.10 2.50
C LEU A 667 32.65 -26.92 1.85
N GLU A 668 32.40 -27.55 0.70
CA GLU A 668 31.08 -27.55 0.06
C GLU A 668 29.99 -28.08 1.00
N SER A 669 30.29 -29.12 1.80
CA SER A 669 29.35 -29.66 2.79
C SER A 669 29.03 -28.68 3.94
N TYR A 670 29.91 -27.71 4.17
CA TYR A 670 29.73 -26.58 5.08
C TYR A 670 29.18 -25.33 4.37
N GLY A 671 28.89 -25.40 3.07
CA GLY A 671 28.43 -24.25 2.28
C GLY A 671 29.48 -23.16 2.12
N LEU A 672 30.75 -23.55 2.03
CA LEU A 672 31.93 -22.69 1.88
C LEU A 672 32.54 -22.76 0.48
#